data_AF-A0A6L2Q7B2-F1
#
_entry.id   AF-A0A6L2Q7B2-F1
#
_cell.length_a   1.000
_cell.length_b   1.000
_cell.length_c   1.000
_cell.angle_alpha   90.00
_cell.angle_beta   90.00
_cell.angle_gamma   90.00
#
_symmetry.space_group_name_H-M   'P 1'
#
loop_
_entity.id
_entity.type
_entity.pdbx_description
1 polymer ?
#
loop_
_entity_poly.entity_id
_entity_poly.type
_entity_poly.pdbx_seq_one_letter_code
_entity_poly.pdbx_strand_id
1 'polypeptide(L)'
;MLVENDIEGIQFPLLLVAVLLRWCVSLHPYSGEGQPPMFGDYEAQRHWMEITRNLPLREWYYNTSKNDLLYWGLDYPPLTAYHSFLCGHVADFVNPEFVALGSSRGYESYGHKLFMRATVLIADLFIYMPAVWWYFSRGHSNNQNTAPNLRDGNVSSVHIAKEGKKDHIPGTVAVYLTLIYPGLILIDHGHFQYNGISLGLTVAAIAAIVNGRDLVASLLFCLSINYKQMGLYYALPFFCYLLGNCLPKQNMCFIAGFTKLLSLGSVVIATFFVIWFPFLKNVDLLVQVLHRLFPLARGVFEDKVSNVWCCLNIVLKFKNVFTNLQMAKICLIVTLLAVLPSSVDILLKPKLHKFLLSVINSSLAFFLFSFQVHEKSILLAAVPVALYLPIEPLPCLWFLFISTFSMLPLLLKDGLLLSYIALTVFYSVSVLLTVNLGLRDLASNSVELTPPGTKKSQHKSKKAGRKPAETQSFVLKKLLLLSFVVSLEVQDESDGCGAKFSVLIVSDKFEGKPLLQRHSVHSDVKFREFTSSQYSVMMVPSKRPLAFTVSAPGKVILHGEHSVVHGKTALATSLNIRTNMKFKETDSVDGKITVDLPNLNLQHFYTVQELNDVFLSNPLPLLKGSHSDFNLCHPELINTSTFIGTLRDYVLKSVKVQQLPFPQECALVTFLFLYAGIFCSVNIQIQPFFIEVISDMAMGSGAGSSAAFSVCLAASFIHYIRSKISSIGITNKNISKDGYKPMEMTVTDLNMFSAKEKELIARWALIGEKVMHGNPSGIDNVVCTFGSIIKFRKGKEGQSPILEHLPGTAQLKILLVDSGVRRDTAGMVAKVSKRLESYPQVVQSTLDAMDGIAVAAADVLTQLGESDAEVDTLEQQNSLHAKLEELVDMNQALLNVLGVSHPALDQICRTVSKFGLHAKLTGAGGGGYAFVLLPACSSQQAKVQQMKEQLQRKGFVCTETELGSGGVTVSNITQ
;
A
#
# COMPACT_ATOMS: atom_id res chain seq x y z
N MET A 1 -39.59 43.88 7.97
CA MET A 1 -39.32 44.74 9.14
C MET A 1 -39.07 43.95 10.44
N LEU A 2 -39.97 43.07 10.91
CA LEU A 2 -39.75 42.31 12.16
C LEU A 2 -39.11 40.90 12.00
N VAL A 3 -38.60 40.56 10.81
CA VAL A 3 -37.97 39.24 10.53
C VAL A 3 -36.56 39.37 9.95
N GLU A 4 -36.12 40.57 9.58
CA GLU A 4 -34.82 40.80 8.93
C GLU A 4 -33.65 40.96 9.92
N ASN A 5 -33.93 41.19 11.21
CA ASN A 5 -32.90 41.45 12.23
C ASN A 5 -32.36 40.19 12.92
N ASP A 6 -33.10 39.07 12.94
CA ASP A 6 -32.68 37.86 13.66
C ASP A 6 -31.56 37.07 12.96
N ILE A 7 -31.27 37.38 11.69
CA ILE A 7 -30.28 36.65 10.87
C ILE A 7 -28.84 36.98 11.31
N GLU A 8 -28.58 38.13 11.94
CA GLU A 8 -27.26 38.47 12.49
C GLU A 8 -26.89 37.59 13.69
N GLY A 9 -27.86 37.30 14.57
CA GLY A 9 -27.65 36.50 15.78
C GLY A 9 -27.26 35.04 15.51
N ILE A 10 -27.68 34.46 14.38
CA ILE A 10 -27.39 33.07 14.00
C ILE A 10 -25.93 32.87 13.53
N GLN A 11 -25.27 33.94 13.08
CA GLN A 11 -23.95 33.85 12.44
C GLN A 11 -22.82 33.51 13.44
N PHE A 12 -22.88 34.09 14.65
CA PHE A 12 -21.85 33.88 15.68
C PHE A 12 -21.85 32.44 16.26
N PRO A 13 -22.99 31.82 16.61
CA PRO A 13 -23.05 30.40 16.98
C PRO A 13 -22.48 29.45 15.90
N LEU A 14 -22.74 29.71 14.62
CA LEU A 14 -22.21 28.88 13.52
C LEU A 14 -20.68 28.99 13.41
N LEU A 15 -20.11 30.18 13.67
CA LEU A 15 -18.67 30.37 13.76
C LEU A 15 -18.07 29.65 14.97
N LEU A 16 -18.72 29.74 16.15
CA LEU A 16 -18.30 29.00 17.36
C LEU A 16 -18.28 27.48 17.13
N VAL A 17 -19.26 26.92 16.41
CA VAL A 17 -19.25 25.50 16.00
C VAL A 17 -18.03 25.19 15.13
N ALA A 18 -17.71 26.02 14.14
CA ALA A 18 -16.54 25.81 13.28
C ALA A 18 -15.19 25.87 14.03
N VAL A 19 -15.11 26.69 15.09
CA VAL A 19 -13.96 26.76 16.01
C VAL A 19 -13.91 25.53 16.93
N LEU A 20 -15.05 25.13 17.52
CA LEU A 20 -15.15 23.98 18.42
C LEU A 20 -14.75 22.68 17.72
N LEU A 21 -15.20 22.46 16.48
CA LEU A 21 -14.84 21.26 15.70
C LEU A 21 -13.32 21.14 15.48
N ARG A 22 -12.64 22.26 15.19
CA ARG A 22 -11.17 22.31 15.07
C ARG A 22 -10.50 21.95 16.39
N TRP A 23 -10.95 22.54 17.49
CA TRP A 23 -10.41 22.26 18.82
C TRP A 23 -10.63 20.80 19.23
N CYS A 24 -11.81 20.23 19.00
CA CYS A 24 -12.07 18.81 19.23
C CYS A 24 -11.14 17.90 18.42
N VAL A 25 -10.93 18.17 17.12
CA VAL A 25 -9.97 17.40 16.29
C VAL A 25 -8.54 17.53 16.82
N SER A 26 -8.17 18.69 17.35
CA SER A 26 -6.83 18.98 17.88
C SER A 26 -6.40 18.11 19.07
N LEU A 27 -7.36 17.56 19.82
CA LEU A 27 -7.12 16.65 20.95
C LEU A 27 -6.58 15.28 20.51
N HIS A 28 -6.83 14.87 19.26
CA HIS A 28 -6.37 13.60 18.70
C HIS A 28 -4.86 13.62 18.36
N PRO A 29 -4.27 12.47 17.96
CA PRO A 29 -2.86 12.43 17.59
C PRO A 29 -2.45 13.34 16.43
N TYR A 30 -1.18 13.70 16.33
CA TYR A 30 -0.58 14.40 15.20
C TYR A 30 0.32 13.48 14.36
N SER A 31 0.72 13.93 13.16
CA SER A 31 1.54 13.09 12.28
C SER A 31 2.91 12.81 12.86
N GLY A 32 3.19 11.52 13.08
CA GLY A 32 4.45 11.03 13.64
C GLY A 32 4.52 10.99 15.16
N GLU A 33 3.41 11.19 15.88
CA GLU A 33 3.36 11.11 17.36
C GLU A 33 3.88 9.74 17.84
N GLY A 34 4.93 9.76 18.68
CA GLY A 34 5.62 8.57 19.18
C GLY A 34 6.40 7.76 18.14
N GLN A 35 6.79 8.34 16.99
CA GLN A 35 7.49 7.62 15.90
C GLN A 35 8.93 8.11 15.65
N PRO A 36 9.88 7.88 16.58
CA PRO A 36 11.29 8.19 16.36
C PRO A 36 11.90 7.33 15.22
N PRO A 37 13.02 7.76 14.60
CA PRO A 37 13.79 8.96 14.91
C PRO A 37 13.30 10.24 14.22
N MET A 38 12.48 10.11 13.16
CA MET A 38 12.08 11.23 12.30
C MET A 38 10.73 11.86 12.63
N PHE A 39 9.82 11.17 13.34
CA PHE A 39 8.46 11.65 13.60
C PHE A 39 7.73 12.02 12.28
N GLY A 40 7.06 13.17 12.19
CA GLY A 40 6.25 13.58 11.04
C GLY A 40 6.11 15.09 10.87
N ASP A 41 5.11 15.54 10.10
CA ASP A 41 4.88 16.96 9.76
C ASP A 41 4.86 17.89 10.99
N TYR A 42 4.41 17.41 12.15
CA TYR A 42 4.43 18.14 13.43
C TYR A 42 5.85 18.52 13.87
N GLU A 43 6.77 17.54 13.89
CA GLU A 43 8.18 17.75 14.25
C GLU A 43 8.88 18.64 13.23
N ALA A 44 8.50 18.54 11.94
CA ALA A 44 9.01 19.45 10.92
C ALA A 44 8.68 20.91 11.25
N GLN A 45 7.42 21.20 11.63
CA GLN A 45 7.03 22.57 12.00
C GLN A 45 7.73 23.04 13.30
N ARG A 46 7.91 22.15 14.29
CA ARG A 46 8.65 22.46 15.52
C ARG A 46 10.12 22.75 15.24
N HIS A 47 10.80 21.92 14.46
CA HIS A 47 12.19 22.12 14.11
C HIS A 47 12.40 23.41 13.29
N TRP A 48 11.43 23.81 12.45
CA TRP A 48 11.47 25.11 11.79
C TRP A 48 11.40 26.29 12.78
N MET A 49 10.63 26.18 13.87
CA MET A 49 10.64 27.18 14.95
C MET A 49 11.98 27.19 15.70
N GLU A 50 12.55 26.02 16.00
CA GLU A 50 13.87 25.85 16.63
C GLU A 50 14.98 26.53 15.81
N ILE A 51 15.16 26.17 14.53
CA ILE A 51 16.25 26.71 13.71
C ILE A 51 16.07 28.19 13.42
N THR A 52 14.85 28.69 13.20
CA THR A 52 14.63 30.11 12.93
C THR A 52 14.81 30.97 14.17
N ARG A 53 14.39 30.51 15.36
CA ARG A 53 14.61 31.20 16.64
C ARG A 53 16.09 31.28 17.03
N ASN A 54 16.89 30.24 16.75
CA ASN A 54 18.25 30.10 17.31
C ASN A 54 19.39 30.38 16.33
N LEU A 55 19.18 30.28 15.02
CA LEU A 55 20.24 30.45 14.01
C LEU A 55 20.08 31.76 13.23
N PRO A 56 21.18 32.36 12.74
CA PRO A 56 21.09 33.53 11.88
C PRO A 56 20.48 33.17 10.52
N LEU A 57 19.75 34.11 9.91
CA LEU A 57 18.95 33.90 8.69
C LEU A 57 19.71 33.23 7.53
N ARG A 58 21.02 33.48 7.40
CA ARG A 58 21.89 32.88 6.38
C ARG A 58 22.06 31.35 6.53
N GLU A 59 21.74 30.79 7.69
CA GLU A 59 21.93 29.37 8.03
C GLU A 59 20.61 28.56 7.99
N TRP A 60 19.45 29.21 7.88
CA TRP A 60 18.13 28.55 7.91
C TRP A 60 17.90 27.52 6.78
N TYR A 61 18.46 27.78 5.60
CA TYR A 61 18.32 26.93 4.41
C TYR A 61 19.63 26.20 4.03
N TYR A 62 20.67 26.25 4.89
CA TYR A 62 21.97 25.62 4.64
C TYR A 62 22.27 24.49 5.61
N ASN A 63 23.00 23.48 5.13
CA ASN A 63 23.51 22.41 5.98
C ASN A 63 24.72 22.90 6.76
N THR A 64 24.69 22.81 8.09
CA THR A 64 25.75 23.27 8.99
C THR A 64 25.94 22.29 10.14
N SER A 65 26.91 22.51 11.02
CA SER A 65 27.05 21.75 12.27
C SER A 65 25.92 21.97 13.29
N LYS A 66 24.94 22.85 12.99
CA LYS A 66 23.78 23.15 13.84
C LYS A 66 22.43 22.91 13.14
N ASN A 67 22.38 23.05 11.81
CA ASN A 67 21.20 22.81 10.98
C ASN A 67 21.46 21.60 10.08
N ASP A 68 20.74 20.51 10.31
CA ASP A 68 20.86 19.29 9.51
C ASP A 68 19.71 19.26 8.50
N LEU A 69 20.02 19.51 7.24
CA LEU A 69 19.02 19.60 6.17
C LEU A 69 18.38 18.26 5.79
N LEU A 70 18.86 17.14 6.34
CA LEU A 70 18.20 15.83 6.28
C LEU A 70 17.16 15.65 7.40
N TYR A 71 17.36 16.31 8.54
CA TYR A 71 16.41 16.33 9.67
C TYR A 71 15.42 17.50 9.51
N TRP A 72 14.42 17.33 8.63
CA TRP A 72 13.37 18.33 8.38
C TRP A 72 13.88 19.73 8.00
N GLY A 73 14.92 19.81 7.16
CA GLY A 73 15.39 21.10 6.61
C GLY A 73 14.27 21.93 5.95
N LEU A 74 14.41 23.25 5.99
CA LEU A 74 13.37 24.21 5.62
C LEU A 74 13.07 24.20 4.10
N ASP A 75 11.84 23.79 3.73
CA ASP A 75 11.42 23.55 2.34
C ASP A 75 10.36 24.55 1.81
N TYR A 76 9.91 25.48 2.65
CA TYR A 76 8.89 26.48 2.30
C TYR A 76 9.47 27.90 2.15
N PRO A 77 8.81 28.79 1.39
CA PRO A 77 9.36 30.12 1.08
C PRO A 77 9.40 31.08 2.29
N PRO A 78 10.12 32.22 2.19
CA PRO A 78 10.51 33.02 3.34
C PRO A 78 9.38 33.47 4.28
N LEU A 79 8.13 33.60 3.82
CA LEU A 79 7.03 33.98 4.70
C LEU A 79 6.62 32.85 5.68
N THR A 80 6.83 31.58 5.32
CA THR A 80 6.80 30.49 6.33
C THR A 80 7.95 30.67 7.32
N ALA A 81 9.17 30.94 6.85
CA ALA A 81 10.32 31.10 7.73
C ALA A 81 10.11 32.22 8.77
N TYR A 82 9.56 33.37 8.35
CA TYR A 82 9.22 34.47 9.26
C TYR A 82 8.05 34.13 10.21
N HIS A 83 7.10 33.28 9.78
CA HIS A 83 6.04 32.78 10.66
C HIS A 83 6.58 31.80 11.71
N SER A 84 7.41 30.83 11.30
CA SER A 84 8.13 29.93 12.22
C SER A 84 9.03 30.71 13.19
N PHE A 85 9.69 31.78 12.73
CA PHE A 85 10.49 32.68 13.56
C PHE A 85 9.64 33.36 14.64
N LEU A 86 8.46 33.88 14.28
CA LEU A 86 7.53 34.50 15.21
C LEU A 86 6.99 33.47 16.22
N CYS A 87 6.50 32.33 15.76
CA CYS A 87 6.03 31.25 16.63
C CYS A 87 7.16 30.73 17.54
N GLY A 88 8.40 30.67 17.07
CA GLY A 88 9.57 30.28 17.85
C GLY A 88 9.92 31.26 18.97
N HIS A 89 9.67 32.56 18.80
CA HIS A 89 9.80 33.54 19.89
C HIS A 89 8.68 33.41 20.93
N VAL A 90 7.45 33.08 20.51
CA VAL A 90 6.36 32.81 21.46
C VAL A 90 6.57 31.46 22.17
N ALA A 91 7.10 30.45 21.47
CA ALA A 91 7.47 29.16 22.06
C ALA A 91 8.53 29.33 23.14
N ASP A 92 9.63 30.04 22.83
CA ASP A 92 10.71 30.36 23.77
C ASP A 92 10.23 31.14 25.00
N PHE A 93 9.27 32.06 24.83
CA PHE A 93 8.64 32.78 25.94
C PHE A 93 7.72 31.90 26.81
N VAL A 94 7.08 30.87 26.23
CA VAL A 94 6.16 29.96 26.94
C VAL A 94 6.91 28.81 27.63
N ASN A 95 7.84 28.16 26.93
CA ASN A 95 8.82 27.23 27.47
C ASN A 95 10.02 27.11 26.50
N PRO A 96 11.23 27.58 26.89
CA PRO A 96 12.45 27.45 26.08
C PRO A 96 12.76 26.03 25.60
N GLU A 97 12.34 24.99 26.33
CA GLU A 97 12.58 23.59 25.94
C GLU A 97 11.95 23.23 24.57
N PHE A 98 10.84 23.86 24.17
CA PHE A 98 10.15 23.53 22.92
C PHE A 98 11.01 23.80 21.67
N VAL A 99 11.94 24.76 21.79
CA VAL A 99 12.81 25.28 20.73
C VAL A 99 14.29 25.32 21.14
N ALA A 100 14.68 24.57 22.17
CA ALA A 100 16.07 24.48 22.62
C ALA A 100 16.96 23.79 21.56
N LEU A 101 17.91 24.52 20.98
CA LEU A 101 18.68 24.07 19.81
C LEU A 101 19.42 22.74 20.07
N GLY A 102 19.11 21.72 19.26
CA GLY A 102 19.73 20.39 19.29
C GLY A 102 19.15 19.44 20.35
N SER A 103 18.70 19.93 21.51
CA SER A 103 18.09 19.11 22.57
C SER A 103 16.57 18.93 22.41
N SER A 104 15.89 19.82 21.69
CA SER A 104 14.44 19.78 21.46
C SER A 104 13.99 18.89 20.30
N ARG A 105 14.92 18.21 19.59
CA ARG A 105 14.60 17.31 18.48
C ARG A 105 13.73 16.13 18.97
N GLY A 106 12.52 16.02 18.43
CA GLY A 106 11.52 15.04 18.89
C GLY A 106 10.90 15.35 20.26
N TYR A 107 10.82 16.63 20.67
CA TYR A 107 10.22 17.01 21.96
C TYR A 107 8.70 16.82 21.97
N GLU A 108 8.24 15.76 22.63
CA GLU A 108 6.82 15.43 22.82
C GLU A 108 6.38 15.72 24.26
N SER A 109 5.46 16.66 24.44
CA SER A 109 4.78 16.89 25.72
C SER A 109 3.36 17.42 25.51
N TYR A 110 2.46 17.21 26.48
CA TYR A 110 1.07 17.68 26.36
C TYR A 110 0.98 19.21 26.26
N GLY A 111 1.83 19.94 26.99
CA GLY A 111 1.91 21.41 26.91
C GLY A 111 2.41 21.88 25.54
N HIS A 112 3.42 21.19 24.97
CA HIS A 112 3.90 21.49 23.62
C HIS A 112 2.84 21.21 22.55
N LYS A 113 2.15 20.07 22.66
CA LYS A 113 1.00 19.72 21.79
C LYS A 113 -0.06 20.81 21.83
N LEU A 114 -0.46 21.25 23.02
CA LEU A 114 -1.46 22.30 23.21
C LEU A 114 -1.02 23.65 22.59
N PHE A 115 0.23 24.05 22.81
CA PHE A 115 0.82 25.26 22.22
C PHE A 115 0.77 25.22 20.68
N MET A 116 1.26 24.13 20.08
CA MET A 116 1.30 23.95 18.63
C MET A 116 -0.11 23.90 18.01
N ARG A 117 -1.07 23.21 18.64
CA ARG A 117 -2.47 23.23 18.18
C ARG A 117 -3.08 24.64 18.25
N ALA A 118 -2.74 25.43 19.28
CA ALA A 118 -3.21 26.79 19.43
C ALA A 118 -2.66 27.74 18.34
N THR A 119 -1.39 27.63 17.94
CA THR A 119 -0.83 28.48 16.86
C THR A 119 -1.52 28.22 15.50
N VAL A 120 -1.87 26.97 15.19
CA VAL A 120 -2.67 26.65 13.98
C VAL A 120 -4.08 27.25 14.07
N LEU A 121 -4.74 27.16 15.23
CA LEU A 121 -6.08 27.74 15.42
C LEU A 121 -6.09 29.26 15.34
N ILE A 122 -5.10 29.94 15.93
CA ILE A 122 -4.92 31.39 15.84
C ILE A 122 -4.75 31.81 14.37
N ALA A 123 -3.93 31.09 13.60
CA ALA A 123 -3.76 31.37 12.17
C ALA A 123 -5.06 31.20 11.35
N ASP A 124 -5.84 30.15 11.62
CA ASP A 124 -7.14 29.91 10.97
C ASP A 124 -8.14 31.04 11.29
N LEU A 125 -8.23 31.42 12.56
CA LEU A 125 -9.10 32.50 13.07
C LEU A 125 -8.80 33.88 12.47
N PHE A 126 -7.52 34.24 12.28
CA PHE A 126 -7.14 35.57 11.77
C PHE A 126 -7.01 35.64 10.24
N ILE A 127 -6.83 34.51 9.54
CA ILE A 127 -6.52 34.53 8.09
C ILE A 127 -7.54 33.75 7.26
N TYR A 128 -7.89 32.51 7.62
CA TYR A 128 -8.79 31.68 6.81
C TYR A 128 -10.27 32.05 7.02
N MET A 129 -10.73 32.09 8.28
CA MET A 129 -12.13 32.39 8.58
C MET A 129 -12.59 33.77 8.07
N PRO A 130 -11.81 34.86 8.25
CA PRO A 130 -12.20 36.19 7.75
C PRO A 130 -12.15 36.28 6.22
N ALA A 131 -11.28 35.52 5.56
CA ALA A 131 -11.21 35.45 4.10
C ALA A 131 -12.46 34.79 3.51
N VAL A 132 -12.88 33.65 4.05
CA VAL A 132 -14.12 32.95 3.66
C VAL A 132 -15.33 33.86 3.93
N TRP A 133 -15.36 34.54 5.08
CA TRP A 133 -16.40 35.53 5.38
C TRP A 133 -16.48 36.65 4.33
N TRP A 134 -15.34 37.27 4.02
CA TRP A 134 -15.25 38.40 3.08
C TRP A 134 -15.60 38.01 1.64
N TYR A 135 -15.35 36.77 1.23
CA TYR A 135 -15.77 36.26 -0.07
C TYR A 135 -17.30 36.21 -0.20
N PHE A 136 -18.00 35.61 0.78
CA PHE A 136 -19.45 35.42 0.72
C PHE A 136 -20.28 36.64 1.14
N SER A 137 -19.77 37.52 2.02
CA SER A 137 -20.55 38.61 2.63
C SER A 137 -21.07 39.65 1.62
N ARG A 138 -20.42 39.80 0.46
CA ARG A 138 -20.88 40.72 -0.60
C ARG A 138 -22.21 40.29 -1.25
N GLY A 139 -22.66 39.04 -1.03
CA GLY A 139 -23.93 38.54 -1.55
C GLY A 139 -25.20 39.21 -0.99
N HIS A 140 -25.10 40.03 0.07
CA HIS A 140 -26.26 40.67 0.72
C HIS A 140 -26.39 42.19 0.47
N SER A 141 -25.33 42.87 -0.01
CA SER A 141 -25.29 44.33 0.00
C SER A 141 -25.20 44.93 -1.41
N ASN A 142 -26.35 45.02 -2.10
CA ASN A 142 -26.57 46.04 -3.14
C ASN A 142 -28.03 46.21 -3.60
N ASN A 143 -28.97 46.56 -2.71
CA ASN A 143 -30.24 47.18 -3.16
C ASN A 143 -30.96 48.07 -2.13
N GLN A 144 -30.35 49.21 -1.79
CA GLN A 144 -31.09 50.38 -1.31
C GLN A 144 -30.27 51.67 -1.49
N ASN A 145 -30.93 52.71 -1.99
CA ASN A 145 -30.53 54.13 -1.93
C ASN A 145 -29.13 54.52 -2.47
N THR A 146 -29.00 54.70 -3.78
CA THR A 146 -28.66 56.03 -4.35
C THR A 146 -28.76 56.07 -5.88
N ALA A 147 -29.27 57.18 -6.40
CA ALA A 147 -29.05 57.67 -7.76
C ALA A 147 -28.54 59.13 -7.60
N PRO A 148 -27.71 59.66 -8.52
CA PRO A 148 -28.23 60.06 -9.83
C PRO A 148 -27.33 59.80 -11.04
N ASN A 149 -27.98 59.71 -12.20
CA ASN A 149 -27.56 60.16 -13.53
C ASN A 149 -26.06 60.23 -13.88
N LEU A 150 -25.61 59.30 -14.72
CA LEU A 150 -24.81 59.62 -15.90
C LEU A 150 -25.05 58.56 -16.99
N ARG A 151 -25.15 58.98 -18.25
CA ARG A 151 -25.29 58.08 -19.40
C ARG A 151 -23.90 57.68 -19.87
N ASP A 152 -23.58 56.38 -19.86
CA ASP A 152 -23.01 55.74 -21.06
C ASP A 152 -23.10 54.21 -21.01
N GLY A 153 -22.92 53.57 -22.18
CA GLY A 153 -23.26 52.15 -22.39
C GLY A 153 -22.23 51.10 -21.96
N ASN A 154 -22.71 49.85 -21.87
CA ASN A 154 -21.92 48.62 -21.79
C ASN A 154 -20.99 48.44 -20.56
N VAL A 155 -21.54 48.60 -19.36
CA VAL A 155 -21.09 47.81 -18.20
C VAL A 155 -22.17 46.77 -17.88
N SER A 156 -21.94 45.51 -18.28
CA SER A 156 -22.81 44.41 -17.87
C SER A 156 -22.70 44.21 -16.37
N SER A 157 -23.70 44.68 -15.64
CA SER A 157 -23.86 44.43 -14.21
C SER A 157 -23.85 42.93 -13.91
N VAL A 158 -23.45 42.59 -12.68
CA VAL A 158 -23.38 41.19 -12.24
C VAL A 158 -24.80 40.65 -12.03
N HIS A 159 -25.42 40.19 -13.11
CA HIS A 159 -26.57 39.29 -13.06
C HIS A 159 -26.11 37.92 -12.52
N ILE A 160 -25.99 37.81 -11.20
CA ILE A 160 -26.36 36.58 -10.52
C ILE A 160 -27.86 36.43 -10.81
N ALA A 161 -28.21 35.45 -11.63
CA ALA A 161 -29.39 35.55 -12.48
C ALA A 161 -30.71 35.39 -11.70
N LYS A 162 -31.62 36.34 -11.87
CA LYS A 162 -33.06 36.13 -11.63
C LYS A 162 -33.66 35.27 -12.76
N GLU A 163 -33.18 34.04 -12.91
CA GLU A 163 -33.69 33.06 -13.89
C GLU A 163 -33.96 31.69 -13.25
N GLY A 164 -35.08 31.60 -12.51
CA GLY A 164 -35.99 30.45 -12.59
C GLY A 164 -35.54 29.07 -12.08
N LYS A 165 -34.45 28.92 -11.31
CA LYS A 165 -34.06 27.63 -10.68
C LYS A 165 -34.07 27.68 -9.15
N LYS A 166 -34.46 26.56 -8.53
CA LYS A 166 -34.95 26.47 -7.14
C LYS A 166 -33.87 26.19 -6.09
N ASP A 167 -32.63 26.01 -6.53
CA ASP A 167 -31.66 25.15 -5.81
C ASP A 167 -30.42 25.92 -5.30
N HIS A 168 -30.58 27.19 -4.91
CA HIS A 168 -29.49 28.06 -4.45
C HIS A 168 -29.28 28.01 -2.93
N ILE A 169 -28.04 27.78 -2.48
CA ILE A 169 -27.66 27.79 -1.05
C ILE A 169 -27.43 29.24 -0.57
N PRO A 170 -28.02 29.68 0.57
CA PRO A 170 -27.78 31.02 1.13
C PRO A 170 -26.31 31.28 1.48
N GLY A 171 -25.84 32.52 1.33
CA GLY A 171 -24.44 32.89 1.56
C GLY A 171 -23.92 32.56 2.97
N THR A 172 -24.75 32.75 4.01
CA THR A 172 -24.43 32.37 5.40
C THR A 172 -24.26 30.85 5.58
N VAL A 173 -25.06 30.05 4.89
CA VAL A 173 -24.94 28.59 4.86
C VAL A 173 -23.68 28.17 4.10
N ALA A 174 -23.35 28.86 2.99
CA ALA A 174 -22.13 28.60 2.23
C ALA A 174 -20.85 28.95 3.01
N VAL A 175 -20.85 30.03 3.80
CA VAL A 175 -19.80 30.30 4.81
C VAL A 175 -19.67 29.11 5.76
N TYR A 176 -20.76 28.73 6.44
CA TYR A 176 -20.73 27.66 7.43
C TYR A 176 -20.19 26.35 6.84
N LEU A 177 -20.75 25.87 5.72
CA LEU A 177 -20.31 24.64 5.05
C LEU A 177 -18.87 24.71 4.52
N THR A 178 -18.37 25.90 4.16
CA THR A 178 -16.95 26.09 3.79
C THR A 178 -16.03 26.06 5.02
N LEU A 179 -16.48 26.61 6.15
CA LEU A 179 -15.72 26.64 7.39
C LEU A 179 -15.69 25.29 8.11
N ILE A 180 -16.73 24.45 8.00
CA ILE A 180 -16.79 23.10 8.58
C ILE A 180 -16.31 21.98 7.62
N TYR A 181 -15.69 22.33 6.50
CA TYR A 181 -15.18 21.36 5.52
C TYR A 181 -14.18 20.36 6.16
N PRO A 182 -14.47 19.04 6.19
CA PRO A 182 -13.68 18.10 6.98
C PRO A 182 -12.23 17.97 6.51
N GLY A 183 -11.98 17.95 5.19
CA GLY A 183 -10.64 17.72 4.65
C GLY A 183 -9.60 18.74 5.12
N LEU A 184 -9.95 20.04 5.18
CA LEU A 184 -9.02 21.06 5.67
C LEU A 184 -8.82 20.95 7.19
N ILE A 185 -9.89 20.74 7.95
CA ILE A 185 -9.81 20.62 9.42
C ILE A 185 -8.96 19.41 9.82
N LEU A 186 -9.15 18.25 9.19
CA LEU A 186 -8.42 17.02 9.50
C LEU A 186 -6.93 17.11 9.16
N ILE A 187 -6.55 17.86 8.11
CA ILE A 187 -5.13 18.04 7.77
C ILE A 187 -4.46 19.11 8.67
N ASP A 188 -5.08 20.28 8.85
CA ASP A 188 -4.42 21.36 9.60
C ASP A 188 -4.47 21.11 11.11
N HIS A 189 -5.65 20.75 11.64
CA HIS A 189 -5.86 20.59 13.09
C HIS A 189 -5.68 19.14 13.57
N GLY A 190 -5.70 18.15 12.68
CA GLY A 190 -5.44 16.73 12.98
C GLY A 190 -4.00 16.32 12.65
N HIS A 191 -3.68 16.18 11.36
CA HIS A 191 -2.36 15.77 10.87
C HIS A 191 -1.23 16.75 11.26
N PHE A 192 -1.60 18.02 11.48
CA PHE A 192 -0.74 19.17 11.82
C PHE A 192 -0.10 19.86 10.61
N GLN A 193 -0.77 20.90 10.09
CA GLN A 193 -0.23 21.76 9.04
C GLN A 193 -0.80 23.18 9.09
N TYR A 194 -0.07 24.11 8.45
CA TYR A 194 -0.49 25.50 8.25
C TYR A 194 -0.96 25.76 6.80
N ASN A 195 -1.92 25.00 6.28
CA ASN A 195 -2.42 25.24 4.93
C ASN A 195 -3.41 26.43 4.90
N GLY A 196 -4.18 26.63 5.97
CA GLY A 196 -5.14 27.72 6.14
C GLY A 196 -4.56 29.12 5.97
N ILE A 197 -3.27 29.33 6.21
CA ILE A 197 -2.60 30.62 5.92
C ILE A 197 -2.53 30.86 4.40
N SER A 198 -1.92 29.95 3.64
CA SER A 198 -1.82 30.10 2.17
C SER A 198 -3.18 30.03 1.49
N LEU A 199 -4.05 29.10 1.91
CA LEU A 199 -5.40 28.95 1.37
C LEU A 199 -6.25 30.17 1.74
N GLY A 200 -6.17 30.69 2.96
CA GLY A 200 -6.87 31.90 3.41
C GLY A 200 -6.42 33.15 2.66
N LEU A 201 -5.11 33.35 2.48
CA LEU A 201 -4.56 34.42 1.63
C LEU A 201 -5.02 34.28 0.17
N THR A 202 -5.15 33.06 -0.36
CA THR A 202 -5.73 32.81 -1.69
C THR A 202 -7.21 33.16 -1.74
N VAL A 203 -8.01 32.71 -0.77
CA VAL A 203 -9.45 33.03 -0.68
C VAL A 203 -9.63 34.55 -0.55
N ALA A 204 -8.80 35.24 0.22
CA ALA A 204 -8.81 36.69 0.36
C ALA A 204 -8.41 37.40 -0.94
N ALA A 205 -7.48 36.83 -1.72
CA ALA A 205 -7.14 37.35 -3.05
C ALA A 205 -8.28 37.15 -4.07
N ILE A 206 -8.97 36.02 -4.03
CA ILE A 206 -10.19 35.77 -4.82
C ILE A 206 -11.30 36.75 -4.38
N ALA A 207 -11.51 36.93 -3.07
CA ALA A 207 -12.46 37.89 -2.52
C ALA A 207 -12.11 39.32 -2.97
N ALA A 208 -10.84 39.71 -2.99
CA ALA A 208 -10.39 40.99 -3.51
C ALA A 208 -10.73 41.18 -4.99
N ILE A 209 -10.55 40.15 -5.84
CA ILE A 209 -10.98 40.16 -7.26
C ILE A 209 -12.51 40.27 -7.38
N VAL A 210 -13.29 39.49 -6.62
CA VAL A 210 -14.76 39.60 -6.53
C VAL A 210 -15.19 41.01 -6.13
N ASN A 211 -14.40 41.66 -5.27
CA ASN A 211 -14.64 43.02 -4.80
C ASN A 211 -14.14 44.13 -5.75
N GLY A 212 -13.47 43.80 -6.86
CA GLY A 212 -12.90 44.76 -7.82
C GLY A 212 -11.59 45.42 -7.35
N ARG A 213 -10.89 44.83 -6.38
CA ARG A 213 -9.67 45.37 -5.74
C ARG A 213 -8.40 44.66 -6.23
N ASP A 214 -8.16 44.70 -7.54
CA ASP A 214 -7.08 43.97 -8.25
C ASP A 214 -5.67 44.14 -7.62
N LEU A 215 -5.33 45.33 -7.11
CA LEU A 215 -4.05 45.57 -6.43
C LEU A 215 -3.94 44.83 -5.09
N VAL A 216 -5.01 44.82 -4.30
CA VAL A 216 -5.10 44.09 -3.02
C VAL A 216 -5.08 42.58 -3.28
N ALA A 217 -5.75 42.12 -4.35
CA ALA A 217 -5.67 40.73 -4.78
C ALA A 217 -4.24 40.31 -5.16
N SER A 218 -3.51 41.18 -5.87
CA SER A 218 -2.13 40.92 -6.26
C SER A 218 -1.20 40.81 -5.05
N LEU A 219 -1.34 41.71 -4.07
CA LEU A 219 -0.62 41.66 -2.80
C LEU A 219 -0.92 40.36 -2.03
N LEU A 220 -2.19 40.03 -1.81
CA LEU A 220 -2.62 38.84 -1.06
C LEU A 220 -2.20 37.54 -1.76
N PHE A 221 -2.27 37.48 -3.09
CA PHE A 221 -1.82 36.33 -3.85
C PHE A 221 -0.30 36.17 -3.79
N CYS A 222 0.46 37.27 -3.86
CA CYS A 222 1.91 37.25 -3.64
C CYS A 222 2.26 36.76 -2.22
N LEU A 223 1.51 37.16 -1.19
CA LEU A 223 1.70 36.64 0.17
C LEU A 223 1.41 35.13 0.25
N SER A 224 0.35 34.63 -0.41
CA SER A 224 0.04 33.20 -0.45
C SER A 224 1.18 32.35 -1.02
N ILE A 225 1.67 32.68 -2.22
CA ILE A 225 2.72 31.90 -2.89
C ILE A 225 4.08 32.01 -2.19
N ASN A 226 4.31 33.10 -1.45
CA ASN A 226 5.47 33.26 -0.58
C ASN A 226 5.32 32.59 0.79
N TYR A 227 4.11 32.12 1.16
CA TYR A 227 3.90 31.25 2.32
C TYR A 227 4.09 29.77 1.96
N LYS A 228 3.43 29.28 0.91
CA LYS A 228 3.67 27.94 0.33
C LYS A 228 3.71 28.00 -1.20
N GLN A 229 4.79 27.49 -1.80
CA GLN A 229 5.02 27.52 -3.25
C GLN A 229 3.94 26.77 -4.07
N MET A 230 3.19 25.84 -3.45
CA MET A 230 2.09 25.12 -4.09
C MET A 230 0.91 26.03 -4.52
N GLY A 231 0.82 27.27 -3.99
CA GLY A 231 -0.13 28.28 -4.48
C GLY A 231 0.11 28.70 -5.95
N LEU A 232 1.27 28.34 -6.54
CA LEU A 232 1.53 28.53 -7.97
C LEU A 232 0.53 27.80 -8.87
N TYR A 233 -0.19 26.78 -8.37
CA TYR A 233 -1.26 26.11 -9.11
C TYR A 233 -2.41 27.06 -9.52
N TYR A 234 -2.52 28.23 -8.90
CA TYR A 234 -3.48 29.28 -9.25
C TYR A 234 -2.88 30.42 -10.09
N ALA A 235 -1.54 30.48 -10.23
CA ALA A 235 -0.85 31.67 -10.72
C ALA A 235 -1.20 32.02 -12.17
N LEU A 236 -1.36 31.02 -13.04
CA LEU A 236 -1.70 31.24 -14.45
C LEU A 236 -3.14 31.81 -14.60
N PRO A 237 -4.19 31.27 -13.94
CA PRO A 237 -5.50 31.92 -13.88
C PRO A 237 -5.48 33.37 -13.34
N PHE A 238 -4.76 33.63 -12.25
CA PHE A 238 -4.64 34.98 -11.68
C PHE A 238 -3.96 35.94 -12.66
N PHE A 239 -2.82 35.53 -13.24
CA PHE A 239 -2.08 36.31 -14.24
C PHE A 239 -2.95 36.62 -15.47
N CYS A 240 -3.58 35.61 -16.05
CA CYS A 240 -4.42 35.78 -17.24
C CYS A 240 -5.63 36.69 -16.98
N TYR A 241 -6.29 36.58 -15.83
CA TYR A 241 -7.41 37.45 -15.47
C TYR A 241 -6.98 38.92 -15.29
N LEU A 242 -5.91 39.16 -14.52
CA LEU A 242 -5.40 40.50 -14.24
C LEU A 242 -4.83 41.17 -15.50
N LEU A 243 -4.08 40.43 -16.32
CA LEU A 243 -3.58 40.90 -17.62
C LEU A 243 -4.72 41.17 -18.61
N GLY A 244 -5.72 40.28 -18.70
CA GLY A 244 -6.93 40.48 -19.51
C GLY A 244 -7.75 41.70 -19.07
N ASN A 245 -7.60 42.13 -17.81
CA ASN A 245 -8.16 43.38 -17.28
C ASN A 245 -7.26 44.62 -17.50
N CYS A 246 -6.11 44.46 -18.16
CA CYS A 246 -5.23 45.52 -18.63
C CYS A 246 -5.18 45.62 -20.18
N LEU A 247 -5.57 44.56 -20.90
CA LEU A 247 -5.67 44.60 -22.37
C LEU A 247 -6.72 45.63 -22.84
N PRO A 248 -6.48 46.33 -23.97
CA PRO A 248 -7.42 47.32 -24.50
C PRO A 248 -8.75 46.66 -24.89
N LYS A 249 -9.84 47.35 -24.55
CA LYS A 249 -11.24 46.96 -24.82
C LYS A 249 -11.94 48.17 -25.44
N GLN A 250 -13.13 47.97 -26.03
CA GLN A 250 -13.87 49.05 -26.74
C GLN A 250 -14.02 50.35 -25.92
N ASN A 251 -14.11 50.25 -24.59
CA ASN A 251 -14.27 51.40 -23.68
C ASN A 251 -13.01 51.73 -22.86
N MET A 252 -11.81 51.24 -23.24
CA MET A 252 -10.56 51.45 -22.48
C MET A 252 -9.38 51.87 -23.37
N CYS A 253 -8.83 53.06 -23.11
CA CYS A 253 -7.61 53.55 -23.75
C CYS A 253 -6.39 52.67 -23.38
N PHE A 254 -5.50 52.43 -24.34
CA PHE A 254 -4.24 51.69 -24.16
C PHE A 254 -3.41 52.21 -22.98
N ILE A 255 -3.34 53.54 -22.80
CA ILE A 255 -2.59 54.18 -21.71
C ILE A 255 -3.13 53.75 -20.33
N ALA A 256 -4.45 53.69 -20.17
CA ALA A 256 -5.08 53.26 -18.91
C ALA A 256 -4.84 51.77 -18.61
N GLY A 257 -4.81 50.93 -19.65
CA GLY A 257 -4.41 49.53 -19.54
C GLY A 257 -2.95 49.37 -19.13
N PHE A 258 -2.05 50.14 -19.74
CA PHE A 258 -0.62 50.12 -19.44
C PHE A 258 -0.29 50.65 -18.05
N THR A 259 -0.91 51.75 -17.59
CA THR A 259 -0.71 52.26 -16.21
C THR A 259 -1.24 51.28 -15.17
N LYS A 260 -2.36 50.58 -15.45
CA LYS A 260 -2.85 49.50 -14.58
C LYS A 260 -1.88 48.32 -14.53
N LEU A 261 -1.32 47.91 -15.67
CA LEU A 261 -0.31 46.85 -15.73
C LEU A 261 0.97 47.22 -14.95
N LEU A 262 1.46 48.46 -15.08
CA LEU A 262 2.58 48.97 -14.29
C LEU A 262 2.27 48.98 -12.79
N SER A 263 1.05 49.38 -12.39
CA SER A 263 0.63 49.40 -10.99
C SER A 263 0.52 47.99 -10.38
N LEU A 264 0.00 47.01 -11.14
CA LEU A 264 0.00 45.61 -10.72
C LEU A 264 1.43 45.06 -10.61
N GLY A 265 2.26 45.32 -11.62
CA GLY A 265 3.67 44.90 -11.63
C GLY A 265 4.47 45.49 -10.47
N SER A 266 4.28 46.76 -10.14
CA SER A 266 4.96 47.41 -9.01
C SER A 266 4.55 46.82 -7.66
N VAL A 267 3.27 46.48 -7.46
CA VAL A 267 2.79 45.79 -6.24
C VAL A 267 3.41 44.40 -6.13
N VAL A 268 3.46 43.62 -7.21
CA VAL A 268 4.10 42.29 -7.23
C VAL A 268 5.58 42.39 -6.90
N ILE A 269 6.32 43.25 -7.62
CA ILE A 269 7.77 43.45 -7.44
C ILE A 269 8.08 43.95 -6.03
N ALA A 270 7.35 44.94 -5.51
CA ALA A 270 7.56 45.45 -4.16
C ALA A 270 7.26 44.39 -3.08
N THR A 271 6.20 43.59 -3.24
CA THR A 271 5.86 42.51 -2.29
C THR A 271 6.95 41.43 -2.25
N PHE A 272 7.40 40.97 -3.43
CA PHE A 272 8.50 40.01 -3.50
C PHE A 272 9.81 40.60 -2.97
N PHE A 273 10.14 41.85 -3.31
CA PHE A 273 11.34 42.51 -2.80
C PHE A 273 11.34 42.60 -1.28
N VAL A 274 10.25 43.05 -0.65
CA VAL A 274 10.15 43.16 0.83
C VAL A 274 10.32 41.79 1.50
N ILE A 275 9.69 40.74 0.97
CA ILE A 275 9.77 39.38 1.54
C ILE A 275 11.18 38.78 1.36
N TRP A 276 11.81 38.96 0.20
CA TRP A 276 13.08 38.32 -0.15
C TRP A 276 14.31 39.16 0.17
N PHE A 277 14.18 40.44 0.55
CA PHE A 277 15.30 41.38 0.76
C PHE A 277 16.47 40.81 1.59
N PRO A 278 16.28 40.04 2.69
CA PRO A 278 17.39 39.43 3.41
C PRO A 278 18.17 38.39 2.60
N PHE A 279 17.48 37.65 1.73
CA PHE A 279 18.02 36.57 0.90
C PHE A 279 18.65 37.08 -0.40
N LEU A 280 18.15 38.21 -0.94
CA LEU A 280 18.73 38.88 -2.13
C LEU A 280 20.15 39.43 -1.91
N LYS A 281 20.66 39.44 -0.68
CA LYS A 281 22.00 39.96 -0.33
C LYS A 281 23.16 39.05 -0.74
N ASN A 282 22.91 37.77 -1.01
CA ASN A 282 23.88 36.87 -1.62
C ASN A 282 23.19 35.99 -2.66
N VAL A 283 23.77 35.91 -3.86
CA VAL A 283 23.27 35.08 -4.97
C VAL A 283 23.25 33.60 -4.57
N ASP A 284 24.26 33.11 -3.82
CA ASP A 284 24.29 31.71 -3.38
C ASP A 284 23.11 31.38 -2.46
N LEU A 285 22.79 32.29 -1.54
CA LEU A 285 21.68 32.15 -0.59
C LEU A 285 20.34 32.18 -1.32
N LEU A 286 20.16 33.06 -2.31
CA LEU A 286 18.98 33.08 -3.18
C LEU A 286 18.82 31.76 -3.95
N VAL A 287 19.90 31.26 -4.56
CA VAL A 287 19.89 29.99 -5.32
C VAL A 287 19.61 28.80 -4.40
N GLN A 288 20.19 28.76 -3.19
CA GLN A 288 19.96 27.71 -2.21
C GLN A 288 18.49 27.64 -1.76
N VAL A 289 17.85 28.79 -1.49
CA VAL A 289 16.42 28.85 -1.16
C VAL A 289 15.58 28.35 -2.33
N LEU A 290 15.86 28.80 -3.56
CA LEU A 290 15.16 28.33 -4.76
C LEU A 290 15.33 26.82 -5.00
N HIS A 291 16.50 26.25 -4.70
CA HIS A 291 16.75 24.81 -4.83
C HIS A 291 16.01 23.97 -3.77
N ARG A 292 15.87 24.46 -2.53
CA ARG A 292 15.01 23.81 -1.51
C ARG A 292 13.52 23.88 -1.87
N LEU A 293 13.08 24.98 -2.48
CA LEU A 293 11.68 25.16 -2.89
C LEU A 293 11.22 24.22 -4.00
N PHE A 294 12.12 23.85 -4.92
CA PHE A 294 11.81 23.06 -6.11
C PHE A 294 12.79 21.88 -6.26
N PRO A 295 12.69 20.83 -5.42
CA PRO A 295 13.61 19.70 -5.42
C PRO A 295 13.37 18.75 -6.61
N LEU A 296 13.96 19.08 -7.76
CA LEU A 296 13.86 18.34 -9.02
C LEU A 296 14.47 16.91 -8.99
N ALA A 297 15.10 16.51 -7.89
CA ALA A 297 15.80 15.22 -7.75
C ALA A 297 14.90 14.03 -7.36
N ARG A 298 13.66 14.25 -6.89
CA ARG A 298 12.72 13.18 -6.53
C ARG A 298 11.99 12.62 -7.76
N GLY A 299 11.87 11.30 -7.84
CA GLY A 299 11.30 10.58 -8.99
C GLY A 299 9.77 10.50 -8.97
N VAL A 300 9.20 9.99 -10.07
CA VAL A 300 7.75 9.73 -10.13
C VAL A 300 7.40 8.51 -9.29
N PHE A 301 6.22 8.51 -8.68
CA PHE A 301 5.69 7.39 -7.88
C PHE A 301 6.60 7.03 -6.69
N GLU A 302 6.97 8.04 -5.88
CA GLU A 302 7.50 7.83 -4.53
C GLU A 302 6.34 7.59 -3.53
N ASP A 303 5.29 8.43 -3.58
CA ASP A 303 4.02 8.24 -2.86
C ASP A 303 2.91 7.65 -3.74
N LYS A 304 1.90 7.03 -3.11
CA LYS A 304 0.64 6.63 -3.76
C LYS A 304 -0.36 7.78 -3.66
N VAL A 305 -0.85 8.30 -4.80
CA VAL A 305 -1.75 9.47 -4.82
C VAL A 305 -2.83 9.29 -5.88
N SER A 306 -4.02 9.87 -5.68
CA SER A 306 -5.18 9.84 -6.61
C SER A 306 -4.99 10.66 -7.91
N ASN A 307 -3.77 10.66 -8.45
CA ASN A 307 -3.36 11.32 -9.69
C ASN A 307 -3.42 10.33 -10.87
N VAL A 308 -3.65 10.83 -12.10
CA VAL A 308 -3.88 10.00 -13.30
C VAL A 308 -2.70 9.07 -13.59
N TRP A 309 -1.47 9.52 -13.38
CA TRP A 309 -0.28 8.70 -13.57
C TRP A 309 -0.30 7.46 -12.66
N CYS A 310 -0.69 7.61 -11.39
CA CYS A 310 -0.69 6.49 -10.43
C CYS A 310 -1.72 5.41 -10.81
N CYS A 311 -2.89 5.83 -11.34
CA CYS A 311 -3.90 4.92 -11.87
C CYS A 311 -3.37 4.17 -13.11
N LEU A 312 -2.87 4.90 -14.12
CA LEU A 312 -2.36 4.31 -15.35
C LEU A 312 -1.11 3.43 -15.14
N ASN A 313 -0.28 3.72 -14.12
CA ASN A 313 0.90 2.92 -13.77
C ASN A 313 0.56 1.49 -13.27
N ILE A 314 -0.71 1.22 -12.92
CA ILE A 314 -1.18 -0.14 -12.64
C ILE A 314 -1.08 -0.99 -13.92
N VAL A 315 -1.38 -0.41 -15.09
CA VAL A 315 -1.42 -1.08 -16.40
C VAL A 315 -0.12 -0.87 -17.19
N LEU A 316 0.31 0.38 -17.37
CA LEU A 316 1.38 0.76 -18.32
C LEU A 316 2.80 0.78 -17.74
N LYS A 317 2.96 0.57 -16.42
CA LYS A 317 4.27 0.44 -15.73
C LYS A 317 5.32 1.46 -16.19
N PHE A 318 5.00 2.76 -16.13
CA PHE A 318 5.79 3.83 -16.77
C PHE A 318 7.29 3.81 -16.45
N LYS A 319 7.70 3.37 -15.24
CA LYS A 319 9.13 3.24 -14.86
C LYS A 319 9.92 2.28 -15.76
N ASN A 320 9.26 1.35 -16.46
CA ASN A 320 9.86 0.39 -17.37
C ASN A 320 9.91 0.90 -18.83
N VAL A 321 9.23 2.02 -19.13
CA VAL A 321 9.00 2.52 -20.50
C VAL A 321 9.60 3.92 -20.72
N PHE A 322 9.64 4.74 -19.67
CA PHE A 322 10.12 6.13 -19.73
C PHE A 322 11.06 6.44 -18.57
N THR A 323 12.16 7.14 -18.88
CA THR A 323 13.04 7.72 -17.86
C THR A 323 12.31 8.82 -17.07
N ASN A 324 12.78 9.10 -15.84
CA ASN A 324 12.23 10.19 -15.01
C ASN A 324 12.22 11.55 -15.76
N LEU A 325 13.24 11.85 -16.57
CA LEU A 325 13.30 13.10 -17.35
C LEU A 325 12.28 13.14 -18.50
N GLN A 326 12.00 12.01 -19.15
CA GLN A 326 10.92 11.92 -20.13
C GLN A 326 9.55 12.08 -19.45
N MET A 327 9.32 11.41 -18.32
CA MET A 327 8.10 11.60 -17.53
C MET A 327 7.91 13.05 -17.10
N ALA A 328 8.95 13.74 -16.61
CA ALA A 328 8.87 15.16 -16.24
C ALA A 328 8.38 16.04 -17.40
N LYS A 329 8.88 15.80 -18.62
CA LYS A 329 8.44 16.49 -19.85
C LYS A 329 6.99 16.15 -20.21
N ILE A 330 6.59 14.88 -20.12
CA ILE A 330 5.22 14.43 -20.39
C ILE A 330 4.23 15.06 -19.40
N CYS A 331 4.51 14.99 -18.10
CA CYS A 331 3.69 15.61 -17.05
C CYS A 331 3.54 17.12 -17.25
N LEU A 332 4.63 17.82 -17.57
CA LEU A 332 4.62 19.26 -17.86
C LEU A 332 3.73 19.58 -19.08
N ILE A 333 3.89 18.87 -20.19
CA ILE A 333 3.11 19.07 -21.42
C ILE A 333 1.62 18.82 -21.18
N VAL A 334 1.26 17.69 -20.55
CA VAL A 334 -0.14 17.34 -20.29
C VAL A 334 -0.80 18.31 -19.30
N THR A 335 -0.08 18.74 -18.26
CA THR A 335 -0.57 19.77 -17.34
C THR A 335 -0.82 21.09 -18.07
N LEU A 336 0.12 21.56 -18.89
CA LEU A 336 -0.06 22.79 -19.68
C LEU A 336 -1.25 22.69 -20.65
N LEU A 337 -1.42 21.56 -21.35
CA LEU A 337 -2.55 21.33 -22.24
C LEU A 337 -3.91 21.36 -21.51
N ALA A 338 -3.97 20.92 -20.24
CA ALA A 338 -5.19 20.98 -19.43
C ALA A 338 -5.48 22.37 -18.83
N VAL A 339 -4.44 23.17 -18.53
CA VAL A 339 -4.61 24.50 -17.89
C VAL A 339 -4.76 25.64 -18.90
N LEU A 340 -4.05 25.58 -20.04
CA LEU A 340 -4.01 26.68 -21.02
C LEU A 340 -5.38 27.07 -21.61
N PRO A 341 -6.29 26.14 -21.98
CA PRO A 341 -7.56 26.52 -22.63
C PRO A 341 -8.44 27.45 -21.76
N SER A 342 -8.60 27.15 -20.47
CA SER A 342 -9.37 28.01 -19.56
C SER A 342 -8.64 29.33 -19.26
N SER A 343 -7.32 29.29 -19.21
CA SER A 343 -6.46 30.47 -18.94
C SER A 343 -6.47 31.46 -20.11
N VAL A 344 -6.44 30.98 -21.36
CA VAL A 344 -6.50 31.83 -22.56
C VAL A 344 -7.90 32.43 -22.75
N ASP A 345 -8.98 31.68 -22.48
CA ASP A 345 -10.35 32.20 -22.55
C ASP A 345 -10.58 33.36 -21.54
N ILE A 346 -10.06 33.26 -20.30
CA ILE A 346 -10.15 34.40 -19.35
C ILE A 346 -9.19 35.54 -19.66
N LEU A 347 -8.06 35.31 -20.35
CA LEU A 347 -7.18 36.37 -20.82
C LEU A 347 -7.89 37.22 -21.89
N LEU A 348 -8.58 36.57 -22.84
CA LEU A 348 -9.30 37.23 -23.91
C LEU A 348 -10.66 37.80 -23.45
N LYS A 349 -11.35 37.14 -22.52
CA LYS A 349 -12.71 37.46 -22.07
C LYS A 349 -12.84 37.33 -20.54
N PRO A 350 -12.14 38.17 -19.74
CA PRO A 350 -12.15 38.08 -18.28
C PRO A 350 -13.56 38.32 -17.73
N LYS A 351 -14.14 37.26 -17.16
CA LYS A 351 -15.42 37.27 -16.43
C LYS A 351 -15.22 36.57 -15.09
N LEU A 352 -15.78 37.11 -14.01
CA LEU A 352 -15.53 36.66 -12.64
C LEU A 352 -15.86 35.17 -12.41
N HIS A 353 -17.01 34.71 -12.92
CA HIS A 353 -17.41 33.31 -12.88
C HIS A 353 -16.45 32.39 -13.65
N LYS A 354 -15.97 32.81 -14.84
CA LYS A 354 -14.96 32.06 -15.60
C LYS A 354 -13.61 32.02 -14.89
N PHE A 355 -13.22 33.09 -14.19
CA PHE A 355 -12.00 33.13 -13.40
C PHE A 355 -12.01 32.07 -12.30
N LEU A 356 -13.07 31.98 -11.49
CA LEU A 356 -13.17 30.97 -10.44
C LEU A 356 -13.18 29.53 -11.01
N LEU A 357 -13.90 29.29 -12.11
CA LEU A 357 -13.84 28.01 -12.83
C LEU A 357 -12.43 27.70 -13.37
N SER A 358 -11.68 28.69 -13.84
CA SER A 358 -10.29 28.51 -14.30
C SER A 358 -9.33 28.25 -13.14
N VAL A 359 -9.54 28.85 -11.96
CA VAL A 359 -8.80 28.55 -10.72
C VAL A 359 -9.05 27.10 -10.28
N ILE A 360 -10.30 26.62 -10.34
CA ILE A 360 -10.67 25.22 -10.07
C ILE A 360 -10.03 24.28 -11.11
N ASN A 361 -10.19 24.56 -12.40
CA ASN A 361 -9.60 23.76 -13.49
C ASN A 361 -8.08 23.67 -13.38
N SER A 362 -7.40 24.80 -13.10
CA SER A 362 -5.95 24.86 -12.98
C SER A 362 -5.45 24.02 -11.80
N SER A 363 -6.00 24.25 -10.61
CA SER A 363 -5.58 23.50 -9.41
C SER A 363 -5.88 22.00 -9.49
N LEU A 364 -7.01 21.62 -10.10
CA LEU A 364 -7.32 20.20 -10.35
C LEU A 364 -6.42 19.58 -11.43
N ALA A 365 -6.09 20.30 -12.50
CA ALA A 365 -5.18 19.83 -13.54
C ALA A 365 -3.74 19.64 -13.01
N PHE A 366 -3.23 20.56 -12.19
CA PHE A 366 -1.95 20.37 -11.50
C PHE A 366 -2.00 19.14 -10.57
N PHE A 367 -3.07 18.94 -9.79
CA PHE A 367 -3.22 17.73 -8.96
C PHE A 367 -3.27 16.43 -9.80
N LEU A 368 -3.97 16.42 -10.93
CA LEU A 368 -4.19 15.23 -11.75
C LEU A 368 -3.03 14.88 -12.70
N PHE A 369 -2.21 15.86 -13.12
CA PHE A 369 -1.22 15.68 -14.18
C PHE A 369 0.22 16.13 -13.84
N SER A 370 0.47 16.78 -12.69
CA SER A 370 1.83 17.12 -12.26
C SER A 370 2.70 15.88 -12.03
N PHE A 371 4.02 16.08 -12.12
CA PHE A 371 5.09 15.09 -11.94
C PHE A 371 5.27 14.68 -10.46
N GLN A 372 5.14 15.64 -9.55
CA GLN A 372 5.16 15.46 -8.10
C GLN A 372 3.86 16.04 -7.52
N VAL A 373 3.15 15.24 -6.73
CA VAL A 373 1.87 15.52 -6.06
C VAL A 373 1.85 14.68 -4.78
N HIS A 374 1.28 15.20 -3.70
CA HIS A 374 1.02 14.45 -2.45
C HIS A 374 -0.49 14.42 -2.15
N GLU A 375 -1.00 13.42 -1.41
CA GLU A 375 -2.43 13.29 -1.06
C GLU A 375 -3.05 14.62 -0.56
N LYS A 376 -2.36 15.27 0.38
CA LYS A 376 -2.72 16.56 1.00
C LYS A 376 -3.00 17.70 0.01
N SER A 377 -2.43 17.65 -1.20
CA SER A 377 -2.53 18.74 -2.18
C SER A 377 -3.91 18.85 -2.86
N ILE A 378 -4.81 17.87 -2.70
CA ILE A 378 -6.20 17.96 -3.15
C ILE A 378 -6.95 19.17 -2.54
N LEU A 379 -6.52 19.63 -1.36
CA LEU A 379 -7.04 20.83 -0.70
C LEU A 379 -6.94 22.09 -1.59
N LEU A 380 -5.95 22.15 -2.49
CA LEU A 380 -5.76 23.26 -3.41
C LEU A 380 -6.90 23.36 -4.43
N ALA A 381 -7.52 22.24 -4.82
CA ALA A 381 -8.73 22.23 -5.64
C ALA A 381 -10.01 22.34 -4.78
N ALA A 382 -10.03 21.70 -3.61
CA ALA A 382 -11.21 21.64 -2.75
C ALA A 382 -11.67 23.01 -2.21
N VAL A 383 -10.74 23.89 -1.81
CA VAL A 383 -11.13 25.22 -1.28
C VAL A 383 -11.75 26.12 -2.37
N PRO A 384 -11.18 26.28 -3.58
CA PRO A 384 -11.86 26.96 -4.68
C PRO A 384 -13.21 26.34 -5.08
N VAL A 385 -13.36 25.01 -4.98
CA VAL A 385 -14.66 24.34 -5.19
C VAL A 385 -15.67 24.72 -4.10
N ALA A 386 -15.27 24.82 -2.84
CA ALA A 386 -16.13 25.31 -1.76
C ALA A 386 -16.59 26.77 -1.99
N LEU A 387 -15.75 27.63 -2.57
CA LEU A 387 -16.15 28.99 -2.97
C LEU A 387 -17.21 29.02 -4.09
N TYR A 388 -17.33 27.94 -4.87
CA TYR A 388 -18.30 27.79 -5.97
C TYR A 388 -19.62 27.14 -5.51
N LEU A 389 -19.70 26.69 -4.25
CA LEU A 389 -20.84 25.99 -3.64
C LEU A 389 -22.22 26.66 -3.83
N PRO A 390 -22.39 28.01 -3.80
CA PRO A 390 -23.70 28.63 -4.03
C PRO A 390 -24.21 28.54 -5.48
N ILE A 391 -23.35 28.18 -6.43
CA ILE A 391 -23.64 28.19 -7.87
C ILE A 391 -24.00 26.78 -8.36
N GLU A 392 -23.20 25.78 -8.01
CA GLU A 392 -23.44 24.36 -8.35
C GLU A 392 -23.25 23.48 -7.11
N PRO A 393 -24.23 23.42 -6.20
CA PRO A 393 -24.03 22.83 -4.88
C PRO A 393 -23.75 21.32 -4.91
N LEU A 394 -24.46 20.56 -5.74
CA LEU A 394 -24.33 19.10 -5.78
C LEU A 394 -22.94 18.63 -6.29
N PRO A 395 -22.40 19.14 -7.42
CA PRO A 395 -21.03 18.83 -7.82
C PRO A 395 -19.98 19.23 -6.79
N CYS A 396 -20.14 20.41 -6.16
CA CYS A 396 -19.20 20.89 -5.15
C CYS A 396 -19.19 20.00 -3.91
N LEU A 397 -20.36 19.70 -3.33
CA LEU A 397 -20.48 18.83 -2.16
C LEU A 397 -19.91 17.43 -2.43
N TRP A 398 -20.22 16.84 -3.60
CA TRP A 398 -19.70 15.54 -3.99
C TRP A 398 -18.16 15.53 -4.08
N PHE A 399 -17.56 16.57 -4.66
CA PHE A 399 -16.11 16.74 -4.70
C PHE A 399 -15.49 16.94 -3.30
N LEU A 400 -16.15 17.66 -2.40
CA LEU A 400 -15.70 17.84 -1.02
C LEU A 400 -15.73 16.51 -0.22
N PHE A 401 -16.71 15.64 -0.46
CA PHE A 401 -16.69 14.27 0.08
C PHE A 401 -15.57 13.41 -0.53
N ILE A 402 -15.39 13.43 -1.86
CA ILE A 402 -14.35 12.63 -2.54
C ILE A 402 -12.94 13.06 -2.09
N SER A 403 -12.67 14.36 -2.00
CA SER A 403 -11.38 14.90 -1.55
C SER A 403 -11.09 14.60 -0.07
N THR A 404 -12.12 14.60 0.79
CA THR A 404 -11.99 14.12 2.18
C THR A 404 -11.65 12.63 2.22
N PHE A 405 -12.36 11.80 1.44
CA PHE A 405 -12.12 10.35 1.36
C PHE A 405 -10.75 10.00 0.78
N SER A 406 -10.24 10.75 -0.21
CA SER A 406 -8.94 10.47 -0.83
C SER A 406 -7.74 10.65 0.11
N MET A 407 -7.91 11.33 1.25
CA MET A 407 -6.88 11.50 2.29
C MET A 407 -7.04 10.52 3.48
N LEU A 408 -8.03 9.60 3.44
CA LEU A 408 -8.22 8.59 4.47
C LEU A 408 -6.98 7.68 4.70
N PRO A 409 -6.19 7.27 3.68
CA PRO A 409 -4.98 6.47 3.91
C PRO A 409 -3.94 7.16 4.79
N LEU A 410 -3.71 8.46 4.57
CA LEU A 410 -2.88 9.29 5.44
C LEU A 410 -3.45 9.39 6.86
N LEU A 411 -4.73 9.76 6.98
CA LEU A 411 -5.39 9.94 8.28
C LEU A 411 -5.44 8.64 9.11
N LEU A 412 -5.46 7.46 8.47
CA LEU A 412 -5.31 6.16 9.13
C LEU A 412 -3.90 5.97 9.72
N LYS A 413 -2.84 6.41 9.02
CA LYS A 413 -1.44 6.33 9.49
C LYS A 413 -1.23 7.18 10.75
N ASP A 414 -1.88 8.33 10.83
CA ASP A 414 -1.79 9.25 11.98
C ASP A 414 -2.83 8.97 13.08
N GLY A 415 -3.60 7.86 13.00
CA GLY A 415 -4.58 7.48 14.02
C GLY A 415 -5.87 8.31 14.07
N LEU A 416 -6.11 9.17 13.08
CA LEU A 416 -7.20 10.15 13.02
C LEU A 416 -8.55 9.58 12.56
N LEU A 417 -8.73 8.25 12.56
CA LEU A 417 -9.94 7.58 12.05
C LEU A 417 -11.22 8.03 12.78
N LEU A 418 -11.17 8.15 14.10
CA LEU A 418 -12.34 8.60 14.88
C LEU A 418 -12.73 10.05 14.53
N SER A 419 -11.75 10.94 14.41
CA SER A 419 -11.92 12.33 13.97
C SER A 419 -12.51 12.40 12.56
N TYR A 420 -11.99 11.59 11.64
CA TYR A 420 -12.47 11.48 10.26
C TYR A 420 -13.94 11.04 10.20
N ILE A 421 -14.32 9.97 10.91
CA ILE A 421 -15.70 9.47 10.91
C ILE A 421 -16.63 10.53 11.54
N ALA A 422 -16.30 11.02 12.73
CA ALA A 422 -17.13 11.98 13.45
C ALA A 422 -17.37 13.27 12.64
N LEU A 423 -16.31 13.84 12.04
CA LEU A 423 -16.42 15.08 11.28
C LEU A 423 -17.10 14.88 9.92
N THR A 424 -16.88 13.74 9.26
CA THR A 424 -17.58 13.41 7.99
C THR A 424 -19.06 13.16 8.22
N VAL A 425 -19.44 12.50 9.31
CA VAL A 425 -20.86 12.34 9.72
C VAL A 425 -21.46 13.70 10.07
N PHE A 426 -20.79 14.52 10.89
CA PHE A 426 -21.27 15.86 11.25
C PHE A 426 -21.47 16.77 10.02
N TYR A 427 -20.54 16.71 9.06
CA TYR A 427 -20.66 17.42 7.79
C TYR A 427 -21.83 16.89 6.95
N SER A 428 -21.99 15.57 6.85
CA SER A 428 -23.11 14.93 6.13
C SER A 428 -24.47 15.33 6.72
N VAL A 429 -24.59 15.37 8.05
CA VAL A 429 -25.79 15.83 8.76
C VAL A 429 -26.00 17.33 8.55
N SER A 430 -24.95 18.15 8.61
CA SER A 430 -25.03 19.60 8.34
C SER A 430 -25.50 19.91 6.92
N VAL A 431 -24.99 19.18 5.92
CA VAL A 431 -25.43 19.28 4.51
C VAL A 431 -26.89 18.83 4.37
N LEU A 432 -27.27 17.69 4.96
CA LEU A 432 -28.64 17.19 4.90
C LEU A 432 -29.65 18.12 5.59
N LEU A 433 -29.29 18.71 6.74
CA LEU A 433 -30.12 19.68 7.46
C LEU A 433 -30.29 20.97 6.66
N THR A 434 -29.19 21.54 6.14
CA THR A 434 -29.24 22.80 5.39
C THR A 434 -30.03 22.68 4.08
N VAL A 435 -29.90 21.56 3.35
CA VAL A 435 -30.74 21.27 2.17
C VAL A 435 -32.22 21.09 2.55
N ASN A 436 -32.53 20.31 3.60
CA ASN A 436 -33.91 20.07 4.01
C ASN A 436 -34.60 21.30 4.64
N LEU A 437 -33.84 22.22 5.25
CA LEU A 437 -34.37 23.48 5.76
C LEU A 437 -34.71 24.43 4.60
N GLY A 438 -33.83 24.56 3.59
CA GLY A 438 -34.13 25.32 2.37
C GLY A 438 -35.37 24.81 1.62
N LEU A 439 -35.64 23.50 1.67
CA LEU A 439 -36.86 22.89 1.14
C LEU A 439 -38.13 23.18 1.98
N ARG A 440 -38.01 23.53 3.27
CA ARG A 440 -39.16 23.89 4.12
C ARG A 440 -39.65 25.30 3.88
N ASP A 441 -38.76 26.28 3.72
CA ASP A 441 -39.15 27.67 3.43
C ASP A 441 -39.79 27.83 2.04
N LEU A 442 -39.56 26.88 1.13
CA LEU A 442 -40.25 26.75 -0.15
C LEU A 442 -41.68 26.19 -0.02
N ALA A 443 -41.99 25.44 1.05
CA ALA A 443 -43.30 24.83 1.27
C ALA A 443 -44.28 25.75 2.02
N SER A 444 -43.78 26.73 2.78
CA SER A 444 -44.60 27.70 3.52
C SER A 444 -45.12 28.87 2.67
N ASN A 445 -44.55 29.10 1.49
CA ASN A 445 -44.77 30.31 0.68
C ASN A 445 -45.61 30.10 -0.60
N SER A 446 -46.23 28.93 -0.81
CA SER A 446 -47.16 28.71 -1.93
C SER A 446 -48.56 29.20 -1.59
N VAL A 447 -48.89 30.40 -2.08
CA VAL A 447 -50.15 31.14 -1.86
C VAL A 447 -51.40 30.36 -2.30
N GLU A 448 -52.52 30.63 -1.62
CA GLU A 448 -53.87 30.13 -1.93
C GLU A 448 -54.31 30.38 -3.38
N LEU A 449 -55.12 29.47 -3.95
CA LEU A 449 -56.00 29.78 -5.09
C LEU A 449 -57.16 28.78 -5.20
N THR A 450 -58.33 29.27 -5.59
CA THR A 450 -59.62 28.56 -5.54
C THR A 450 -59.93 27.74 -6.80
N PRO A 451 -60.76 26.68 -6.70
CA PRO A 451 -61.35 25.96 -7.85
C PRO A 451 -62.59 26.72 -8.41
N PRO A 452 -63.26 26.28 -9.51
CA PRO A 452 -63.05 25.07 -10.33
C PRO A 452 -62.96 25.31 -11.87
N GLY A 453 -62.59 24.29 -12.65
CA GLY A 453 -62.64 24.34 -14.12
C GLY A 453 -62.61 22.97 -14.83
N THR A 454 -63.75 22.51 -15.35
CA THR A 454 -63.91 21.28 -16.18
C THR A 454 -63.66 21.55 -17.67
N LYS A 455 -63.34 20.65 -18.63
CA LYS A 455 -63.22 19.16 -18.80
C LYS A 455 -61.94 18.89 -19.70
N LYS A 456 -61.57 17.74 -20.32
CA LYS A 456 -62.17 16.41 -20.60
C LYS A 456 -61.07 15.35 -20.95
N SER A 457 -61.25 14.10 -20.50
CA SER A 457 -60.94 12.80 -21.18
C SER A 457 -59.73 12.64 -22.15
N GLN A 458 -58.86 11.64 -21.86
CA GLN A 458 -58.77 10.40 -22.68
C GLN A 458 -58.18 9.15 -21.97
N HIS A 459 -58.95 8.05 -22.06
CA HIS A 459 -58.67 6.59 -22.01
C HIS A 459 -57.55 5.86 -21.20
N LYS A 460 -58.05 4.85 -20.44
CA LYS A 460 -57.65 3.41 -20.39
C LYS A 460 -56.35 2.96 -19.66
N SER A 461 -56.51 2.72 -18.36
CA SER A 461 -56.34 1.41 -17.67
C SER A 461 -55.32 0.38 -18.19
N LYS A 462 -54.35 0.02 -17.33
CA LYS A 462 -53.80 -1.34 -17.18
C LYS A 462 -53.71 -1.71 -15.69
N LYS A 463 -53.87 -3.00 -15.36
CA LYS A 463 -53.83 -3.54 -13.99
C LYS A 463 -52.39 -3.64 -13.45
N ALA A 464 -52.23 -3.61 -12.12
CA ALA A 464 -50.96 -3.83 -11.44
C ALA A 464 -50.51 -5.31 -11.53
N GLY A 465 -49.20 -5.53 -11.64
CA GLY A 465 -48.57 -6.85 -11.56
C GLY A 465 -47.72 -6.99 -10.29
N ARG A 466 -47.75 -8.17 -9.66
CA ARG A 466 -46.80 -8.57 -8.59
C ARG A 466 -45.44 -8.93 -9.20
N LYS A 467 -44.35 -8.80 -8.42
CA LYS A 467 -42.99 -9.19 -8.83
C LYS A 467 -42.75 -10.69 -8.57
N PRO A 468 -41.82 -11.36 -9.29
CA PRO A 468 -41.72 -12.84 -9.27
C PRO A 468 -40.87 -13.45 -8.14
N ALA A 469 -40.23 -12.64 -7.30
CA ALA A 469 -39.12 -13.07 -6.44
C ALA A 469 -39.49 -14.02 -5.27
N GLU A 470 -40.78 -14.16 -4.93
CA GLU A 470 -41.21 -14.92 -3.76
C GLU A 470 -41.37 -16.44 -4.04
N THR A 471 -41.60 -16.83 -5.29
CA THR A 471 -41.97 -18.22 -5.64
C THR A 471 -40.83 -19.22 -5.47
N GLN A 472 -39.61 -18.90 -5.92
CA GLN A 472 -38.44 -19.79 -5.78
C GLN A 472 -38.08 -20.04 -4.30
N SER A 473 -38.15 -18.99 -3.47
CA SER A 473 -37.92 -19.09 -2.02
C SER A 473 -38.95 -20.00 -1.32
N PHE A 474 -40.20 -20.00 -1.80
CA PHE A 474 -41.27 -20.83 -1.27
C PHE A 474 -41.09 -22.32 -1.59
N VAL A 475 -40.57 -22.66 -2.77
CA VAL A 475 -40.28 -24.05 -3.17
C VAL A 475 -39.10 -24.61 -2.37
N LEU A 476 -37.95 -23.90 -2.31
CA LEU A 476 -36.78 -24.35 -1.55
C LEU A 476 -37.11 -24.59 -0.06
N LYS A 477 -37.81 -23.65 0.59
CA LYS A 477 -38.16 -23.76 2.01
C LYS A 477 -39.08 -24.94 2.34
N LYS A 478 -39.84 -25.47 1.36
CA LYS A 478 -40.76 -26.60 1.58
C LYS A 478 -40.10 -27.97 1.34
N LEU A 479 -38.92 -28.01 0.71
CA LEU A 479 -38.15 -29.24 0.41
C LEU A 479 -36.99 -29.51 1.38
N LEU A 480 -36.50 -28.49 2.09
CA LEU A 480 -35.37 -28.55 3.04
C LEU A 480 -35.64 -29.32 4.35
N LEU A 481 -36.59 -30.26 4.36
CA LEU A 481 -37.03 -31.03 5.54
C LEU A 481 -36.80 -32.54 5.43
N LEU A 482 -35.97 -33.01 4.48
CA LEU A 482 -35.65 -34.42 4.26
C LEU A 482 -34.14 -34.67 4.35
N SER A 483 -33.72 -35.33 5.42
CA SER A 483 -32.32 -35.53 5.83
C SER A 483 -31.56 -36.63 5.06
N PHE A 484 -31.81 -36.80 3.75
CA PHE A 484 -31.34 -37.96 2.98
C PHE A 484 -30.97 -37.65 1.52
N VAL A 485 -30.41 -36.47 1.24
CA VAL A 485 -29.95 -36.08 -0.09
C VAL A 485 -28.52 -35.55 0.00
N VAL A 486 -27.62 -36.09 -0.84
CA VAL A 486 -26.19 -35.73 -0.86
C VAL A 486 -25.94 -34.56 -1.81
N SER A 487 -26.67 -34.50 -2.93
CA SER A 487 -26.83 -33.28 -3.72
C SER A 487 -28.20 -33.23 -4.40
N LEU A 488 -28.72 -32.01 -4.54
CA LEU A 488 -29.95 -31.67 -5.24
C LEU A 488 -29.65 -30.53 -6.20
N GLU A 489 -29.93 -30.73 -7.49
CA GLU A 489 -29.80 -29.68 -8.50
C GLU A 489 -31.15 -29.50 -9.20
N VAL A 490 -31.61 -28.25 -9.34
CA VAL A 490 -32.93 -27.91 -9.90
C VAL A 490 -32.73 -26.85 -10.97
N GLN A 491 -33.16 -27.16 -12.19
CA GLN A 491 -33.05 -26.28 -13.35
C GLN A 491 -34.45 -25.99 -13.90
N ASP A 492 -34.81 -24.71 -14.01
CA ASP A 492 -36.01 -24.29 -14.73
C ASP A 492 -35.76 -24.48 -16.24
N GLU A 493 -36.61 -25.26 -16.90
CA GLU A 493 -36.57 -25.49 -18.35
C GLU A 493 -37.58 -24.62 -19.11
N SER A 494 -38.34 -23.78 -18.39
CA SER A 494 -39.25 -22.82 -18.99
C SER A 494 -38.57 -21.46 -19.24
N ASP A 495 -39.21 -20.61 -20.04
CA ASP A 495 -38.77 -19.26 -20.41
C ASP A 495 -38.91 -18.22 -19.26
N GLY A 496 -38.74 -18.67 -18.01
CA GLY A 496 -38.93 -17.87 -16.80
C GLY A 496 -40.38 -17.82 -16.31
N CYS A 497 -41.30 -18.60 -16.89
CA CYS A 497 -42.69 -18.70 -16.42
C CYS A 497 -42.90 -19.72 -15.28
N GLY A 498 -41.89 -20.54 -14.96
CA GLY A 498 -41.92 -21.52 -13.87
C GLY A 498 -42.79 -22.74 -14.14
N ALA A 499 -42.98 -23.10 -15.42
CA ALA A 499 -43.92 -24.14 -15.85
C ALA A 499 -43.33 -25.55 -15.94
N LYS A 500 -42.00 -25.70 -15.99
CA LYS A 500 -41.31 -26.99 -16.15
C LYS A 500 -39.94 -26.97 -15.47
N PHE A 501 -39.62 -28.00 -14.70
CA PHE A 501 -38.36 -28.12 -13.98
C PHE A 501 -37.70 -29.47 -14.23
N SER A 502 -36.38 -29.46 -14.43
CA SER A 502 -35.49 -30.60 -14.29
C SER A 502 -34.98 -30.67 -12.85
N VAL A 503 -34.90 -31.88 -12.29
CA VAL A 503 -34.46 -32.13 -10.90
C VAL A 503 -33.55 -33.35 -10.85
N LEU A 504 -32.30 -33.17 -10.45
CA LEU A 504 -31.32 -34.22 -10.23
C LEU A 504 -31.16 -34.47 -8.72
N ILE A 505 -31.30 -35.73 -8.30
CA ILE A 505 -31.21 -36.15 -6.88
C ILE A 505 -30.13 -37.22 -6.74
N VAL A 506 -29.12 -36.98 -5.90
CA VAL A 506 -28.07 -37.96 -5.58
C VAL A 506 -28.22 -38.45 -4.14
N SER A 507 -28.35 -39.77 -3.96
CA SER A 507 -28.38 -40.44 -2.66
C SER A 507 -27.77 -41.85 -2.75
N ASP A 508 -26.97 -42.15 -1.73
CA ASP A 508 -26.55 -43.46 -1.24
C ASP A 508 -27.64 -44.56 -1.33
N LYS A 509 -28.88 -44.25 -0.98
CA LYS A 509 -29.99 -45.23 -0.91
C LYS A 509 -30.41 -45.82 -2.26
N PHE A 510 -29.87 -45.34 -3.38
CA PHE A 510 -30.10 -45.88 -4.72
C PHE A 510 -29.07 -46.93 -5.16
N GLU A 511 -28.01 -47.16 -4.40
CA GLU A 511 -26.99 -48.17 -4.70
C GLU A 511 -27.59 -49.59 -4.73
N GLY A 512 -27.05 -50.45 -5.61
CA GLY A 512 -27.49 -51.84 -5.82
C GLY A 512 -28.89 -52.07 -6.41
N LYS A 513 -29.82 -51.09 -6.36
CA LYS A 513 -31.24 -51.30 -6.71
C LYS A 513 -31.53 -51.13 -8.22
N PRO A 514 -32.42 -51.95 -8.83
CA PRO A 514 -32.88 -51.77 -10.20
C PRO A 514 -33.85 -50.58 -10.35
N LEU A 515 -33.95 -50.06 -11.59
CA LEU A 515 -34.63 -48.81 -11.93
C LEU A 515 -36.08 -48.71 -11.43
N LEU A 516 -36.88 -49.78 -11.59
CA LEU A 516 -38.27 -49.84 -11.11
C LEU A 516 -38.40 -49.76 -9.58
N GLN A 517 -37.48 -50.34 -8.81
CA GLN A 517 -37.50 -50.23 -7.35
C GLN A 517 -37.10 -48.83 -6.87
N ARG A 518 -36.28 -48.08 -7.62
CA ARG A 518 -35.94 -46.68 -7.30
C ARG A 518 -37.17 -45.77 -7.38
N HIS A 519 -38.07 -45.99 -8.34
CA HIS A 519 -39.37 -45.29 -8.38
C HIS A 519 -40.24 -45.57 -7.15
N SER A 520 -40.21 -46.79 -6.60
CA SER A 520 -40.97 -47.13 -5.39
C SER A 520 -40.52 -46.36 -4.14
N VAL A 521 -39.24 -45.99 -4.06
CA VAL A 521 -38.70 -45.15 -2.96
C VAL A 521 -39.20 -43.70 -3.06
N HIS A 522 -39.58 -43.25 -4.26
CA HIS A 522 -40.11 -41.90 -4.48
C HIS A 522 -41.58 -41.78 -4.03
N SER A 523 -42.37 -42.85 -4.06
CA SER A 523 -43.80 -42.82 -3.73
C SER A 523 -44.14 -42.59 -2.25
N ASP A 524 -43.23 -42.89 -1.32
CA ASP A 524 -43.43 -42.61 0.11
C ASP A 524 -43.29 -41.10 0.42
N VAL A 525 -42.62 -40.34 -0.45
CA VAL A 525 -42.51 -38.88 -0.36
C VAL A 525 -43.71 -38.26 -1.08
N LYS A 526 -44.57 -37.52 -0.36
CA LYS A 526 -45.85 -36.97 -0.85
C LYS A 526 -45.71 -35.81 -1.86
N PHE A 527 -45.08 -36.06 -3.00
CA PHE A 527 -45.20 -35.21 -4.21
C PHE A 527 -46.53 -35.50 -4.91
N ARG A 528 -47.57 -34.70 -4.64
CA ARG A 528 -48.91 -34.90 -5.21
C ARG A 528 -49.45 -33.75 -6.07
N GLU A 529 -48.63 -32.74 -6.37
CA GLU A 529 -49.04 -31.50 -7.07
C GLU A 529 -48.20 -31.15 -8.32
N PHE A 530 -47.20 -31.96 -8.70
CA PHE A 530 -46.35 -31.72 -9.88
C PHE A 530 -46.43 -32.88 -10.89
N THR A 531 -47.35 -32.78 -11.84
CA THR A 531 -47.54 -33.79 -12.91
C THR A 531 -47.25 -33.21 -14.30
N SER A 532 -46.02 -33.35 -14.80
CA SER A 532 -45.72 -33.75 -16.20
C SER A 532 -44.21 -33.77 -16.53
N SER A 533 -43.86 -34.59 -17.53
CA SER A 533 -42.58 -34.65 -18.28
C SER A 533 -41.25 -34.92 -17.55
N GLN A 534 -40.76 -36.15 -17.73
CA GLN A 534 -39.36 -36.59 -18.01
C GLN A 534 -38.16 -36.03 -17.21
N TYR A 535 -37.35 -36.95 -16.69
CA TYR A 535 -35.99 -36.71 -16.14
C TYR A 535 -34.99 -37.75 -16.70
N SER A 536 -33.70 -37.44 -16.65
CA SER A 536 -32.60 -38.34 -17.00
C SER A 536 -31.51 -38.33 -15.91
N VAL A 537 -30.69 -39.39 -15.82
CA VAL A 537 -29.68 -39.57 -14.75
C VAL A 537 -28.38 -40.11 -15.36
N MET A 538 -27.24 -39.54 -14.96
CA MET A 538 -25.90 -39.96 -15.41
C MET A 538 -25.01 -40.34 -14.20
N MET A 539 -24.01 -41.21 -14.44
CA MET A 539 -23.14 -41.80 -13.40
C MET A 539 -21.66 -41.57 -13.75
N VAL A 540 -20.78 -41.55 -12.74
CA VAL A 540 -19.32 -41.32 -12.89
C VAL A 540 -18.53 -42.42 -12.16
N PRO A 541 -17.36 -42.90 -12.66
CA PRO A 541 -16.63 -44.03 -12.08
C PRO A 541 -15.79 -43.71 -10.83
N SER A 542 -15.35 -44.77 -10.14
CA SER A 542 -14.46 -44.71 -8.97
C SER A 542 -13.01 -44.34 -9.32
N LYS A 543 -12.28 -43.81 -8.32
CA LYS A 543 -10.93 -43.24 -8.48
C LYS A 543 -9.85 -44.17 -7.93
N ARG A 544 -8.63 -44.04 -8.49
CA ARG A 544 -7.39 -44.66 -7.97
C ARG A 544 -6.80 -43.80 -6.83
N PRO A 545 -6.03 -44.38 -5.88
CA PRO A 545 -5.32 -43.61 -4.85
C PRO A 545 -4.23 -42.72 -5.46
N LEU A 546 -4.05 -41.52 -4.93
CA LEU A 546 -3.08 -40.53 -5.43
C LEU A 546 -1.66 -40.80 -4.90
N ALA A 547 -0.66 -40.77 -5.78
CA ALA A 547 0.76 -40.91 -5.43
C ALA A 547 1.66 -39.97 -6.25
N PHE A 548 2.52 -39.20 -5.58
CA PHE A 548 3.44 -38.24 -6.21
C PHE A 548 4.69 -38.00 -5.35
N THR A 549 5.72 -37.38 -5.93
CA THR A 549 6.90 -36.88 -5.22
C THR A 549 7.03 -35.37 -5.44
N VAL A 550 7.31 -34.62 -4.39
CA VAL A 550 7.66 -33.18 -4.45
C VAL A 550 9.13 -33.02 -4.08
N SER A 551 9.86 -32.20 -4.83
CA SER A 551 11.29 -31.99 -4.60
C SER A 551 11.64 -30.50 -4.60
N ALA A 552 12.37 -30.04 -3.58
CA ALA A 552 12.83 -28.65 -3.43
C ALA A 552 14.36 -28.57 -3.27
N PRO A 553 15.05 -27.61 -3.93
CA PRO A 553 16.48 -27.40 -3.74
C PRO A 553 16.81 -26.75 -2.40
N GLY A 554 18.04 -26.95 -1.92
CA GLY A 554 18.68 -26.08 -0.93
C GLY A 554 19.06 -24.71 -1.52
N LYS A 555 19.71 -23.86 -0.71
CA LYS A 555 20.16 -22.53 -1.14
C LYS A 555 21.52 -22.11 -0.58
N VAL A 556 22.20 -21.25 -1.33
CA VAL A 556 23.38 -20.47 -0.92
C VAL A 556 23.06 -18.99 -1.04
N ILE A 557 23.49 -18.21 -0.04
CA ILE A 557 23.57 -16.75 -0.19
C ILE A 557 24.94 -16.43 -0.78
N LEU A 558 24.95 -15.78 -1.94
CA LEU A 558 26.15 -15.30 -2.62
C LEU A 558 26.64 -14.02 -1.94
N HIS A 559 25.73 -13.04 -1.75
CA HIS A 559 26.01 -11.78 -1.06
C HIS A 559 24.81 -11.29 -0.25
N GLY A 560 25.05 -10.52 0.82
CA GLY A 560 24.02 -9.81 1.60
C GLY A 560 23.49 -10.55 2.84
N GLU A 561 24.29 -11.48 3.38
CA GLU A 561 23.92 -12.46 4.41
C GLU A 561 23.21 -11.87 5.63
N HIS A 562 23.81 -10.85 6.25
CA HIS A 562 23.25 -10.15 7.40
C HIS A 562 22.65 -8.80 7.02
N SER A 563 23.10 -8.19 5.92
CA SER A 563 22.60 -6.88 5.48
C SER A 563 21.13 -6.91 5.07
N VAL A 564 20.63 -8.05 4.56
CA VAL A 564 19.20 -8.26 4.28
C VAL A 564 18.30 -8.11 5.51
N VAL A 565 18.80 -8.45 6.71
CA VAL A 565 18.05 -8.30 7.97
C VAL A 565 17.77 -6.81 8.23
N HIS A 566 18.71 -5.96 7.86
CA HIS A 566 18.69 -4.49 7.97
C HIS A 566 18.19 -3.78 6.68
N GLY A 567 17.40 -4.46 5.84
CA GLY A 567 16.72 -3.84 4.70
C GLY A 567 17.59 -3.57 3.46
N LYS A 568 18.77 -4.20 3.39
CA LYS A 568 19.65 -4.18 2.20
C LYS A 568 19.30 -5.28 1.21
N THR A 569 19.93 -5.20 0.04
CA THR A 569 19.87 -6.19 -1.03
C THR A 569 20.65 -7.44 -0.63
N ALA A 570 20.10 -8.61 -0.94
CA ALA A 570 20.84 -9.87 -0.93
C ALA A 570 20.64 -10.60 -2.25
N LEU A 571 21.62 -11.44 -2.58
CA LEU A 571 21.68 -12.24 -3.78
C LEU A 571 21.85 -13.69 -3.36
N ALA A 572 20.83 -14.50 -3.61
CA ALA A 572 20.79 -15.91 -3.21
C ALA A 572 20.36 -16.80 -4.36
N THR A 573 20.80 -18.05 -4.33
CA THR A 573 20.69 -19.00 -5.43
C THR A 573 20.39 -20.39 -4.91
N SER A 574 19.63 -21.15 -5.68
CA SER A 574 19.33 -22.55 -5.39
C SER A 574 20.52 -23.46 -5.71
N LEU A 575 20.71 -24.48 -4.87
CA LEU A 575 21.69 -25.55 -5.05
C LEU A 575 21.05 -26.75 -5.75
N ASN A 576 21.82 -27.54 -6.50
CA ASN A 576 21.34 -28.84 -7.00
C ASN A 576 21.49 -29.98 -5.97
N ILE A 577 21.24 -29.67 -4.69
CA ILE A 577 21.18 -30.62 -3.55
C ILE A 577 19.77 -30.46 -2.95
N ARG A 578 18.99 -31.54 -2.80
CA ARG A 578 17.53 -31.41 -2.67
C ARG A 578 16.96 -32.04 -1.38
N THR A 579 15.72 -31.69 -1.09
CA THR A 579 14.82 -32.41 -0.19
C THR A 579 13.73 -33.02 -1.07
N ASN A 580 13.46 -34.31 -0.88
CA ASN A 580 12.52 -35.10 -1.64
C ASN A 580 11.45 -35.64 -0.69
N MET A 581 10.19 -35.33 -0.97
CA MET A 581 9.04 -35.75 -0.20
C MET A 581 8.15 -36.64 -1.06
N LYS A 582 8.05 -37.93 -0.72
CA LYS A 582 7.08 -38.85 -1.34
C LYS A 582 5.76 -38.72 -0.60
N PHE A 583 4.66 -38.67 -1.34
CA PHE A 583 3.30 -38.67 -0.83
C PHE A 583 2.51 -39.81 -1.47
N LYS A 584 1.78 -40.58 -0.67
CA LYS A 584 0.91 -41.66 -1.15
C LYS A 584 -0.36 -41.78 -0.30
N GLU A 585 -1.52 -41.76 -0.93
CA GLU A 585 -2.78 -42.14 -0.28
C GLU A 585 -2.80 -43.64 0.05
N THR A 586 -3.38 -43.98 1.19
CA THR A 586 -3.42 -45.34 1.72
C THR A 586 -4.84 -45.73 2.06
N ASP A 587 -5.31 -46.86 1.53
CA ASP A 587 -6.62 -47.46 1.82
C ASP A 587 -6.67 -48.11 3.23
N SER A 588 -6.02 -47.50 4.23
CA SER A 588 -5.89 -48.05 5.58
C SER A 588 -7.21 -47.98 6.32
N VAL A 589 -7.77 -49.15 6.68
CA VAL A 589 -8.98 -49.27 7.51
C VAL A 589 -8.85 -48.49 8.83
N ASP A 590 -7.63 -48.43 9.39
CA ASP A 590 -7.27 -47.69 10.61
C ASP A 590 -7.34 -46.16 10.50
N GLY A 591 -7.53 -45.59 9.31
CA GLY A 591 -7.64 -44.14 9.11
C GLY A 591 -6.40 -43.33 9.50
N LYS A 592 -5.18 -43.85 9.27
CA LYS A 592 -3.92 -43.25 9.76
C LYS A 592 -3.25 -42.31 8.76
N ILE A 593 -2.72 -41.19 9.27
CA ILE A 593 -1.73 -40.36 8.58
C ILE A 593 -0.37 -40.64 9.19
N THR A 594 0.59 -41.08 8.37
CA THR A 594 1.94 -41.46 8.81
C THR A 594 2.97 -40.46 8.29
N VAL A 595 3.85 -40.01 9.18
CA VAL A 595 4.96 -39.07 8.90
C VAL A 595 6.28 -39.79 9.17
N ASP A 596 7.07 -40.02 8.14
CA ASP A 596 8.38 -40.66 8.20
C ASP A 596 9.49 -39.70 7.78
N LEU A 597 10.47 -39.50 8.64
CA LEU A 597 11.61 -38.58 8.47
C LEU A 597 12.92 -39.34 8.74
N PRO A 598 13.42 -40.17 7.79
CA PRO A 598 14.59 -41.01 8.01
C PRO A 598 15.85 -40.25 8.44
N ASN A 599 16.10 -39.06 7.88
CA ASN A 599 17.24 -38.20 8.29
C ASN A 599 17.21 -37.79 9.79
N LEU A 600 16.04 -37.82 10.42
CA LEU A 600 15.83 -37.49 11.83
C LEU A 600 15.66 -38.72 12.73
N ASN A 601 15.65 -39.93 12.18
CA ASN A 601 15.23 -41.17 12.87
C ASN A 601 13.86 -41.00 13.57
N LEU A 602 12.89 -40.39 12.89
CA LEU A 602 11.55 -40.13 13.41
C LEU A 602 10.48 -40.68 12.49
N GLN A 603 9.70 -41.64 12.98
CA GLN A 603 8.45 -42.09 12.36
C GLN A 603 7.32 -41.93 13.39
N HIS A 604 6.24 -41.24 13.02
CA HIS A 604 5.08 -41.01 13.88
C HIS A 604 3.78 -41.07 13.07
N PHE A 605 2.64 -41.28 13.74
CA PHE A 605 1.34 -41.32 13.09
C PHE A 605 0.27 -40.64 13.93
N TYR A 606 -0.76 -40.14 13.25
CA TYR A 606 -1.98 -39.58 13.80
C TYR A 606 -3.18 -40.28 13.14
N THR A 607 -4.38 -40.25 13.73
CA THR A 607 -5.59 -40.62 12.98
C THR A 607 -6.20 -39.41 12.28
N VAL A 608 -6.80 -39.63 11.11
CA VAL A 608 -7.53 -38.58 10.36
C VAL A 608 -8.64 -37.98 11.23
N GLN A 609 -9.33 -38.81 12.03
CA GLN A 609 -10.40 -38.35 12.91
C GLN A 609 -9.88 -37.40 14.01
N GLU A 610 -8.82 -37.78 14.75
CA GLU A 610 -8.21 -36.90 15.76
C GLU A 610 -7.80 -35.55 15.18
N LEU A 611 -7.12 -35.53 14.03
CA LEU A 611 -6.67 -34.28 13.42
C LEU A 611 -7.84 -33.44 12.88
N ASN A 612 -8.90 -34.06 12.39
CA ASN A 612 -10.10 -33.35 11.97
C ASN A 612 -10.80 -32.71 13.17
N ASP A 613 -11.09 -33.49 14.21
CA ASP A 613 -11.84 -33.04 15.39
C ASP A 613 -11.06 -31.98 16.18
N VAL A 614 -9.73 -32.09 16.26
CA VAL A 614 -8.88 -31.11 16.97
C VAL A 614 -8.60 -29.85 16.13
N PHE A 615 -8.27 -29.98 14.84
CA PHE A 615 -7.70 -28.85 14.06
C PHE A 615 -8.54 -28.36 12.86
N LEU A 616 -9.50 -29.14 12.36
CA LEU A 616 -10.30 -28.76 11.18
C LEU A 616 -11.78 -28.47 11.50
N SER A 617 -12.25 -28.94 12.66
CA SER A 617 -13.56 -28.63 13.25
C SER A 617 -13.50 -27.42 14.18
N ASN A 618 -12.37 -27.20 14.87
CA ASN A 618 -12.12 -25.97 15.64
C ASN A 618 -11.51 -24.88 14.73
N PRO A 619 -11.86 -23.60 14.92
CA PRO A 619 -11.33 -22.52 14.09
C PRO A 619 -9.94 -22.04 14.55
N LEU A 620 -9.09 -21.66 13.60
CA LEU A 620 -7.71 -21.23 13.90
C LEU A 620 -7.64 -19.88 14.63
N PRO A 621 -6.66 -19.69 15.54
CA PRO A 621 -6.44 -18.39 16.19
C PRO A 621 -5.91 -17.37 15.18
N LEU A 622 -6.65 -16.29 14.96
CA LEU A 622 -6.29 -15.21 14.05
C LEU A 622 -5.74 -13.99 14.82
N LEU A 623 -4.94 -13.16 14.14
CA LEU A 623 -4.39 -11.91 14.68
C LEU A 623 -5.45 -10.80 14.78
N LYS A 624 -6.30 -10.70 13.75
CA LYS A 624 -7.43 -9.75 13.62
C LYS A 624 -8.47 -10.35 12.68
N GLY A 625 -9.74 -9.96 12.83
CA GLY A 625 -10.85 -10.42 12.00
C GLY A 625 -11.52 -11.70 12.50
N SER A 626 -12.47 -12.19 11.72
CA SER A 626 -13.21 -13.43 11.92
C SER A 626 -12.74 -14.50 10.93
N HIS A 627 -13.14 -15.75 11.11
CA HIS A 627 -12.81 -16.85 10.19
C HIS A 627 -13.41 -16.64 8.78
N SER A 628 -14.46 -15.80 8.67
CA SER A 628 -15.00 -15.27 7.41
C SER A 628 -14.01 -14.42 6.60
N ASP A 629 -12.94 -13.93 7.22
CA ASP A 629 -11.88 -13.14 6.58
C ASP A 629 -10.68 -14.00 6.16
N PHE A 630 -10.59 -15.24 6.66
CA PHE A 630 -9.50 -16.18 6.43
C PHE A 630 -9.78 -17.15 5.27
N ASN A 631 -8.74 -17.41 4.48
CA ASN A 631 -8.63 -18.60 3.63
C ASN A 631 -7.17 -18.92 3.32
N LEU A 632 -6.95 -20.02 2.60
CA LEU A 632 -5.65 -20.56 2.20
C LEU A 632 -4.63 -19.54 1.64
N CYS A 633 -5.07 -18.42 1.04
CA CYS A 633 -4.17 -17.40 0.45
C CYS A 633 -3.63 -16.38 1.46
N HIS A 634 -4.14 -16.41 2.69
CA HIS A 634 -3.83 -15.44 3.75
C HIS A 634 -3.23 -16.07 5.02
N PRO A 635 -2.17 -16.89 4.92
CA PRO A 635 -1.51 -17.48 6.09
C PRO A 635 -1.00 -16.42 7.08
N GLU A 636 -0.72 -15.20 6.61
CA GLU A 636 -0.31 -14.06 7.43
C GLU A 636 -1.32 -13.61 8.50
N LEU A 637 -2.59 -14.05 8.42
CA LEU A 637 -3.61 -13.74 9.42
C LEU A 637 -3.54 -14.64 10.66
N ILE A 638 -2.84 -15.78 10.62
CA ILE A 638 -2.77 -16.74 11.73
C ILE A 638 -1.88 -16.19 12.85
N ASN A 639 -2.39 -16.19 14.08
CA ASN A 639 -1.62 -15.88 15.28
C ASN A 639 -0.62 -17.00 15.57
N THR A 640 0.54 -16.89 14.93
CA THR A 640 1.59 -17.90 14.88
C THR A 640 2.14 -18.21 16.28
N SER A 641 2.31 -17.21 17.15
CA SER A 641 2.85 -17.40 18.50
C SER A 641 1.89 -18.17 19.40
N THR A 642 0.59 -17.86 19.38
CA THR A 642 -0.42 -18.62 20.14
C THR A 642 -0.55 -20.04 19.60
N PHE A 643 -0.60 -20.23 18.28
CA PHE A 643 -0.86 -21.55 17.69
C PHE A 643 0.30 -22.53 17.89
N ILE A 644 1.56 -22.06 17.82
CA ILE A 644 2.74 -22.91 18.10
C ILE A 644 2.69 -23.49 19.52
N GLY A 645 2.20 -22.73 20.52
CA GLY A 645 2.05 -23.23 21.89
C GLY A 645 1.08 -24.43 21.95
N THR A 646 -0.11 -24.27 21.39
CA THR A 646 -1.12 -25.35 21.33
C THR A 646 -0.62 -26.58 20.57
N LEU A 647 0.15 -26.38 19.49
CA LEU A 647 0.71 -27.48 18.71
C LEU A 647 1.84 -28.23 19.44
N ARG A 648 2.73 -27.53 20.16
CA ARG A 648 3.76 -28.16 21.00
C ARG A 648 3.13 -29.04 22.09
N ASP A 649 2.15 -28.48 22.80
CA ASP A 649 1.38 -29.21 23.82
C ASP A 649 0.70 -30.46 23.25
N TYR A 650 0.22 -30.41 21.99
CA TYR A 650 -0.38 -31.54 21.32
C TYR A 650 0.64 -32.61 20.91
N VAL A 651 1.78 -32.23 20.32
CA VAL A 651 2.84 -33.16 19.90
C VAL A 651 3.42 -33.93 21.09
N LEU A 652 3.71 -33.26 22.21
CA LEU A 652 4.23 -33.94 23.41
C LEU A 652 3.21 -34.96 23.97
N LYS A 653 1.91 -34.63 23.92
CA LYS A 653 0.82 -35.55 24.31
C LYS A 653 0.66 -36.72 23.34
N SER A 654 0.73 -36.50 22.02
CA SER A 654 0.54 -37.55 21.01
C SER A 654 1.68 -38.56 21.00
N VAL A 655 2.92 -38.09 21.20
CA VAL A 655 4.12 -38.94 21.26
C VAL A 655 4.31 -39.58 22.64
N LYS A 656 3.62 -39.08 23.68
CA LYS A 656 3.61 -39.61 25.06
C LYS A 656 4.98 -39.53 25.77
N VAL A 657 5.77 -38.50 25.48
CA VAL A 657 7.10 -38.28 26.08
C VAL A 657 7.19 -36.85 26.62
N GLN A 658 7.90 -36.65 27.74
CA GLN A 658 8.02 -35.35 28.40
C GLN A 658 8.82 -34.32 27.57
N GLN A 659 9.80 -34.77 26.79
CA GLN A 659 10.60 -33.95 25.87
C GLN A 659 10.97 -34.75 24.63
N LEU A 660 11.00 -34.09 23.47
CA LEU A 660 11.55 -34.61 22.22
C LEU A 660 12.87 -33.92 21.88
N PRO A 661 13.76 -34.54 21.09
CA PRO A 661 14.86 -33.83 20.44
C PRO A 661 14.30 -32.65 19.63
N PHE A 662 14.80 -31.44 19.90
CA PHE A 662 14.29 -30.19 19.32
C PHE A 662 14.05 -30.22 17.78
N PRO A 663 14.91 -30.84 16.94
CA PRO A 663 14.64 -30.97 15.51
C PRO A 663 13.43 -31.86 15.16
N GLN A 664 13.17 -32.91 15.96
CA GLN A 664 12.01 -33.79 15.78
C GLN A 664 10.71 -33.09 16.20
N GLU A 665 10.73 -32.39 17.34
CA GLU A 665 9.60 -31.56 17.79
C GLU A 665 9.24 -30.50 16.75
N CYS A 666 10.23 -29.73 16.29
CA CYS A 666 10.01 -28.68 15.29
C CYS A 666 9.49 -29.21 13.95
N ALA A 667 9.92 -30.40 13.52
CA ALA A 667 9.41 -31.04 12.31
C ALA A 667 7.92 -31.43 12.44
N LEU A 668 7.52 -32.05 13.55
CA LEU A 668 6.12 -32.43 13.81
C LEU A 668 5.21 -31.21 14.01
N VAL A 669 5.67 -30.20 14.76
CA VAL A 669 4.92 -28.94 14.95
C VAL A 669 4.75 -28.20 13.62
N THR A 670 5.77 -28.18 12.75
CA THR A 670 5.67 -27.59 11.40
C THR A 670 4.72 -28.38 10.50
N PHE A 671 4.77 -29.72 10.54
CA PHE A 671 3.83 -30.59 9.82
C PHE A 671 2.37 -30.28 10.24
N LEU A 672 2.08 -30.27 11.54
CA LEU A 672 0.72 -29.99 12.04
C LEU A 672 0.28 -28.55 11.77
N PHE A 673 1.18 -27.56 11.87
CA PHE A 673 0.86 -26.16 11.55
C PHE A 673 0.45 -26.03 10.08
N LEU A 674 1.22 -26.62 9.16
CA LEU A 674 0.92 -26.58 7.72
C LEU A 674 -0.32 -27.40 7.38
N TYR A 675 -0.53 -28.57 8.00
CA TYR A 675 -1.74 -29.38 7.82
C TYR A 675 -2.99 -28.59 8.24
N ALA A 676 -3.03 -28.12 9.48
CA ALA A 676 -4.17 -27.36 10.00
C ALA A 676 -4.39 -26.05 9.21
N GLY A 677 -3.31 -25.31 8.96
CA GLY A 677 -3.34 -24.06 8.21
C GLY A 677 -3.91 -24.19 6.80
N ILE A 678 -3.45 -25.20 6.04
CA ILE A 678 -3.82 -25.40 4.64
C ILE A 678 -5.20 -26.05 4.49
N PHE A 679 -5.58 -26.99 5.38
CA PHE A 679 -6.83 -27.73 5.24
C PHE A 679 -8.03 -27.13 6.01
N CYS A 680 -7.84 -26.28 7.04
CA CYS A 680 -8.96 -25.82 7.88
C CYS A 680 -10.07 -25.11 7.08
N SER A 681 -9.73 -24.26 6.12
CA SER A 681 -10.69 -23.48 5.33
C SER A 681 -11.18 -24.19 4.07
N VAL A 682 -10.65 -25.37 3.71
CA VAL A 682 -10.86 -26.01 2.40
C VAL A 682 -11.90 -27.14 2.51
N ASN A 683 -12.87 -27.17 1.60
CA ASN A 683 -13.98 -28.13 1.61
C ASN A 683 -13.64 -29.42 0.86
N ILE A 684 -12.67 -30.19 1.36
CA ILE A 684 -12.22 -31.47 0.79
C ILE A 684 -12.13 -32.52 1.89
N GLN A 685 -12.68 -33.71 1.63
CA GLN A 685 -12.51 -34.88 2.50
C GLN A 685 -11.08 -35.43 2.35
N ILE A 686 -10.30 -35.32 3.42
CA ILE A 686 -8.94 -35.86 3.51
C ILE A 686 -9.03 -37.39 3.66
N GLN A 687 -8.26 -38.11 2.84
CA GLN A 687 -8.07 -39.55 2.97
C GLN A 687 -6.80 -39.85 3.78
N PRO A 688 -6.66 -41.06 4.35
CA PRO A 688 -5.42 -41.47 5.03
C PRO A 688 -4.24 -41.46 4.05
N PHE A 689 -3.08 -41.02 4.49
CA PHE A 689 -1.89 -40.91 3.64
C PHE A 689 -0.57 -41.13 4.39
N PHE A 690 0.43 -41.58 3.64
CA PHE A 690 1.80 -41.72 4.06
C PHE A 690 2.67 -40.63 3.42
N ILE A 691 3.52 -39.98 4.23
CA ILE A 691 4.61 -39.12 3.73
C ILE A 691 5.96 -39.62 4.23
N GLU A 692 6.94 -39.62 3.33
CA GLU A 692 8.36 -39.86 3.62
C GLU A 692 9.15 -38.65 3.13
N VAL A 693 9.99 -38.06 3.98
CA VAL A 693 10.85 -36.93 3.59
C VAL A 693 12.32 -37.25 3.81
N ILE A 694 13.08 -37.30 2.71
CA ILE A 694 14.51 -37.55 2.67
C ILE A 694 15.22 -36.32 2.11
N SER A 695 16.35 -35.91 2.67
CA SER A 695 17.17 -34.83 2.13
C SER A 695 18.65 -35.19 2.04
N ASP A 696 19.25 -34.75 0.94
CA ASP A 696 20.67 -34.91 0.62
C ASP A 696 21.55 -33.84 1.32
N MET A 697 20.93 -32.92 2.07
CA MET A 697 21.60 -31.85 2.81
C MET A 697 21.89 -32.23 4.26
N ALA A 698 23.10 -31.90 4.74
CA ALA A 698 23.42 -31.99 6.17
C ALA A 698 22.53 -31.03 7.00
N MET A 699 21.93 -31.51 8.08
CA MET A 699 21.03 -30.71 8.93
C MET A 699 21.79 -29.68 9.77
N GLY A 700 21.23 -28.47 9.94
CA GLY A 700 21.81 -27.38 10.75
C GLY A 700 23.04 -26.68 10.15
N SER A 701 23.60 -27.21 9.07
CA SER A 701 24.75 -26.71 8.30
C SER A 701 24.57 -25.30 7.70
N GLY A 702 23.32 -24.94 7.38
CA GLY A 702 22.95 -23.66 6.78
C GLY A 702 22.44 -23.71 5.34
N ALA A 703 22.53 -24.83 4.61
CA ALA A 703 22.09 -24.94 3.21
C ALA A 703 20.56 -24.88 2.97
N GLY A 704 19.75 -24.63 4.00
CA GLY A 704 18.30 -24.42 3.85
C GLY A 704 17.44 -25.68 3.90
N SER A 705 17.92 -26.76 4.54
CA SER A 705 17.16 -28.01 4.72
C SER A 705 15.77 -27.81 5.36
N SER A 706 15.62 -26.85 6.27
CA SER A 706 14.32 -26.52 6.91
C SER A 706 13.38 -25.77 5.96
N ALA A 707 13.90 -24.86 5.13
CA ALA A 707 13.13 -24.15 4.13
C ALA A 707 12.68 -25.09 3.01
N ALA A 708 13.58 -25.97 2.53
CA ALA A 708 13.24 -27.01 1.56
C ALA A 708 12.21 -28.01 2.12
N PHE A 709 12.33 -28.43 3.39
CA PHE A 709 11.32 -29.22 4.10
C PHE A 709 9.95 -28.50 4.16
N SER A 710 9.92 -27.22 4.54
CA SER A 710 8.70 -26.41 4.60
C SER A 710 8.05 -26.23 3.22
N VAL A 711 8.85 -26.04 2.17
CA VAL A 711 8.41 -25.96 0.78
C VAL A 711 7.85 -27.30 0.30
N CYS A 712 8.53 -28.43 0.58
CA CYS A 712 8.04 -29.77 0.26
C CYS A 712 6.68 -30.07 0.92
N LEU A 713 6.52 -29.78 2.21
CA LEU A 713 5.25 -29.95 2.93
C LEU A 713 4.13 -29.10 2.32
N ALA A 714 4.36 -27.77 2.20
CA ALA A 714 3.36 -26.85 1.68
C ALA A 714 2.96 -27.19 0.23
N ALA A 715 3.94 -27.47 -0.64
CA ALA A 715 3.70 -27.86 -2.02
C ALA A 715 3.01 -29.22 -2.16
N SER A 716 3.26 -30.18 -1.24
CA SER A 716 2.56 -31.47 -1.24
C SER A 716 1.10 -31.33 -0.82
N PHE A 717 0.79 -30.57 0.23
CA PHE A 717 -0.61 -30.33 0.63
C PHE A 717 -1.37 -29.49 -0.41
N ILE A 718 -0.72 -28.49 -1.02
CA ILE A 718 -1.29 -27.72 -2.13
C ILE A 718 -1.49 -28.61 -3.38
N HIS A 719 -0.55 -29.51 -3.71
CA HIS A 719 -0.74 -30.46 -4.82
C HIS A 719 -1.83 -31.50 -4.53
N TYR A 720 -1.96 -31.96 -3.28
CA TYR A 720 -3.08 -32.82 -2.86
C TYR A 720 -4.44 -32.14 -3.14
N ILE A 721 -4.59 -30.87 -2.75
CA ILE A 721 -5.78 -30.06 -3.03
C ILE A 721 -6.03 -29.95 -4.54
N ARG A 722 -5.01 -29.60 -5.35
CA ARG A 722 -5.12 -29.50 -6.83
C ARG A 722 -5.63 -30.79 -7.45
N SER A 723 -5.03 -31.92 -7.08
CA SER A 723 -5.37 -33.25 -7.61
C SER A 723 -6.76 -33.69 -7.16
N LYS A 724 -7.19 -33.40 -5.92
CA LYS A 724 -8.56 -33.66 -5.49
C LYS A 724 -9.58 -32.80 -6.27
N ILE A 725 -9.38 -31.48 -6.38
CA ILE A 725 -10.27 -30.59 -7.16
C ILE A 725 -10.39 -31.07 -8.61
N SER A 726 -9.25 -31.27 -9.29
CA SER A 726 -9.20 -31.74 -10.68
C SER A 726 -9.91 -33.08 -10.89
N SER A 727 -9.96 -33.94 -9.87
CA SER A 727 -10.63 -35.24 -9.96
C SER A 727 -12.15 -35.17 -9.75
N ILE A 728 -12.69 -34.15 -9.08
CA ILE A 728 -14.13 -34.06 -8.76
C ILE A 728 -14.90 -33.32 -9.87
N GLY A 729 -14.22 -32.59 -10.77
CA GLY A 729 -14.85 -31.96 -11.94
C GLY A 729 -15.74 -30.76 -11.59
N ILE A 730 -15.55 -30.16 -10.41
CA ILE A 730 -16.41 -29.09 -9.90
C ILE A 730 -16.21 -27.82 -10.75
N THR A 731 -17.24 -27.45 -11.51
CA THR A 731 -17.34 -26.16 -12.22
C THR A 731 -17.69 -25.01 -11.29
N ASN A 732 -18.31 -25.32 -10.14
CA ASN A 732 -18.60 -24.40 -9.05
C ASN A 732 -17.31 -23.96 -8.36
N LYS A 733 -16.92 -22.70 -8.54
CA LYS A 733 -15.51 -22.31 -8.40
C LYS A 733 -14.98 -22.21 -6.96
N ASN A 734 -15.84 -22.07 -5.95
CA ASN A 734 -15.41 -21.89 -4.57
C ASN A 734 -14.96 -23.21 -3.93
N ILE A 735 -13.71 -23.28 -3.46
CA ILE A 735 -13.16 -24.46 -2.77
C ILE A 735 -13.21 -24.34 -1.23
N SER A 736 -13.73 -23.25 -0.69
CA SER A 736 -13.72 -22.96 0.75
C SER A 736 -14.96 -23.53 1.47
N LYS A 737 -14.80 -23.91 2.74
CA LYS A 737 -15.92 -24.29 3.63
C LYS A 737 -16.84 -23.10 3.90
N ASP A 738 -18.10 -23.38 4.22
CA ASP A 738 -19.03 -22.35 4.68
C ASP A 738 -18.51 -21.64 5.93
N GLY A 739 -18.75 -20.32 6.01
CA GLY A 739 -18.23 -19.47 7.07
C GLY A 739 -16.78 -18.99 6.90
N TYR A 740 -16.03 -19.50 5.90
CA TYR A 740 -14.70 -19.00 5.52
C TYR A 740 -14.74 -18.10 4.28
N LYS A 741 -13.68 -17.32 4.04
CA LYS A 741 -13.58 -16.41 2.90
C LYS A 741 -13.53 -17.17 1.57
N PRO A 742 -14.46 -16.99 0.62
CA PRO A 742 -14.45 -17.73 -0.64
C PRO A 742 -13.13 -17.63 -1.43
N MET A 743 -12.77 -18.71 -2.12
CA MET A 743 -11.57 -18.81 -2.95
C MET A 743 -11.85 -19.64 -4.20
N GLU A 744 -11.43 -19.11 -5.36
CA GLU A 744 -11.34 -19.87 -6.62
C GLU A 744 -9.91 -20.39 -6.82
N MET A 745 -9.74 -21.67 -7.19
CA MET A 745 -8.45 -22.25 -7.57
C MET A 745 -8.56 -22.96 -8.93
N THR A 746 -7.85 -22.45 -9.93
CA THR A 746 -7.83 -23.00 -11.29
C THR A 746 -6.57 -23.85 -11.49
N VAL A 747 -6.74 -25.14 -11.75
CA VAL A 747 -5.64 -26.07 -12.05
C VAL A 747 -5.45 -26.14 -13.57
N THR A 748 -4.29 -25.75 -14.08
CA THR A 748 -3.98 -25.76 -15.53
C THR A 748 -3.16 -26.97 -15.97
N ASP A 749 -2.23 -27.42 -15.14
CA ASP A 749 -1.43 -28.64 -15.29
C ASP A 749 -1.09 -29.15 -13.88
N LEU A 750 -1.18 -30.45 -13.66
CA LEU A 750 -0.83 -31.08 -12.38
C LEU A 750 0.69 -31.29 -12.22
N ASN A 751 1.43 -31.43 -13.33
CA ASN A 751 2.86 -31.76 -13.33
C ASN A 751 3.77 -30.56 -13.02
N MET A 752 3.28 -29.32 -13.22
CA MET A 752 3.98 -28.10 -12.88
C MET A 752 3.18 -27.22 -11.91
N PHE A 753 3.87 -26.39 -11.11
CA PHE A 753 3.26 -25.33 -10.31
C PHE A 753 3.34 -24.00 -11.06
N SER A 754 2.20 -23.34 -11.24
CA SER A 754 2.12 -21.98 -11.80
C SER A 754 2.75 -20.94 -10.87
N ALA A 755 3.02 -19.74 -11.38
CA ALA A 755 3.62 -18.65 -10.59
C ALA A 755 2.79 -18.29 -9.33
N LYS A 756 1.45 -18.31 -9.41
CA LYS A 756 0.57 -18.06 -8.26
C LYS A 756 0.64 -19.17 -7.21
N GLU A 757 0.74 -20.43 -7.65
CA GLU A 757 0.87 -21.58 -6.76
C GLU A 757 2.26 -21.60 -6.10
N LYS A 758 3.31 -21.22 -6.82
CA LYS A 758 4.64 -20.99 -6.23
C LYS A 758 4.64 -19.84 -5.22
N GLU A 759 3.96 -18.73 -5.49
CA GLU A 759 3.81 -17.65 -4.49
C GLU A 759 3.08 -18.15 -3.22
N LEU A 760 2.01 -18.92 -3.39
CA LEU A 760 1.25 -19.53 -2.29
C LEU A 760 2.11 -20.50 -1.46
N ILE A 761 2.88 -21.38 -2.11
CA ILE A 761 3.85 -22.29 -1.47
C ILE A 761 4.89 -21.49 -0.69
N ALA A 762 5.47 -20.44 -1.29
CA ALA A 762 6.49 -19.63 -0.65
C ALA A 762 5.96 -18.89 0.60
N ARG A 763 4.69 -18.42 0.58
CA ARG A 763 4.02 -17.81 1.74
C ARG A 763 3.80 -18.81 2.89
N TRP A 764 3.33 -20.03 2.59
CA TRP A 764 3.15 -21.06 3.61
C TRP A 764 4.49 -21.56 4.18
N ALA A 765 5.48 -21.78 3.32
CA ALA A 765 6.82 -22.17 3.73
C ALA A 765 7.52 -21.09 4.58
N LEU A 766 7.22 -19.80 4.36
CA LEU A 766 7.69 -18.71 5.24
C LEU A 766 7.19 -18.86 6.68
N ILE A 767 5.96 -19.35 6.88
CA ILE A 767 5.44 -19.57 8.24
C ILE A 767 5.98 -20.89 8.82
N GLY A 768 6.21 -21.93 8.01
CA GLY A 768 6.99 -23.10 8.45
C GLY A 768 8.39 -22.72 8.98
N GLU A 769 9.09 -21.82 8.28
CA GLU A 769 10.37 -21.27 8.75
C GLU A 769 10.22 -20.39 10.01
N LYS A 770 9.09 -19.70 10.22
CA LYS A 770 8.79 -19.01 11.49
C LYS A 770 8.55 -19.99 12.65
N VAL A 771 7.93 -21.15 12.40
CA VAL A 771 7.74 -22.20 13.41
C VAL A 771 9.09 -22.75 13.89
N MET A 772 10.04 -22.92 12.98
CA MET A 772 11.36 -23.49 13.30
C MET A 772 12.40 -22.47 13.80
N HIS A 773 12.44 -21.26 13.23
CA HIS A 773 13.51 -20.26 13.49
C HIS A 773 13.00 -18.92 14.06
N GLY A 774 11.69 -18.77 14.28
CA GLY A 774 11.07 -17.56 14.82
C GLY A 774 10.98 -16.40 13.84
N ASN A 775 12.13 -15.82 13.45
CA ASN A 775 12.21 -14.61 12.62
C ASN A 775 13.13 -14.81 11.38
N PRO A 776 12.74 -15.67 10.42
CA PRO A 776 13.48 -15.87 9.18
C PRO A 776 13.50 -14.60 8.31
N SER A 777 14.58 -14.42 7.54
CA SER A 777 14.72 -13.31 6.58
C SER A 777 13.73 -13.37 5.42
N GLY A 778 13.19 -14.55 5.12
CA GLY A 778 12.27 -14.83 4.03
C GLY A 778 12.92 -15.08 2.66
N ILE A 779 14.25 -15.14 2.60
CA ILE A 779 14.97 -15.46 1.35
C ILE A 779 14.99 -16.98 1.08
N ASP A 780 15.22 -17.79 2.11
CA ASP A 780 15.43 -19.24 2.01
C ASP A 780 14.23 -19.96 1.37
N ASN A 781 13.03 -19.76 1.92
CA ASN A 781 11.79 -20.35 1.41
C ASN A 781 11.46 -19.88 -0.02
N VAL A 782 11.81 -18.64 -0.39
CA VAL A 782 11.61 -18.13 -1.76
C VAL A 782 12.56 -18.84 -2.72
N VAL A 783 13.85 -18.96 -2.39
CA VAL A 783 14.83 -19.65 -3.24
C VAL A 783 14.51 -21.14 -3.39
N CYS A 784 14.14 -21.81 -2.29
CA CYS A 784 13.66 -23.20 -2.33
C CYS A 784 12.37 -23.37 -3.17
N THR A 785 11.52 -22.35 -3.29
CA THR A 785 10.28 -22.44 -4.08
C THR A 785 10.46 -22.11 -5.55
N PHE A 786 11.13 -21.00 -5.87
CA PHE A 786 11.24 -20.54 -7.26
C PHE A 786 12.47 -21.09 -7.98
N GLY A 787 13.59 -21.35 -7.28
CA GLY A 787 14.89 -21.68 -7.86
C GLY A 787 15.58 -20.46 -8.46
N SER A 788 16.47 -20.67 -9.45
CA SER A 788 17.24 -19.62 -10.14
C SER A 788 18.17 -18.81 -9.21
N ILE A 789 18.70 -17.68 -9.70
CA ILE A 789 19.33 -16.66 -8.87
C ILE A 789 18.31 -15.54 -8.61
N ILE A 790 18.11 -15.22 -7.33
CA ILE A 790 17.13 -14.25 -6.85
C ILE A 790 17.84 -13.11 -6.15
N LYS A 791 17.58 -11.89 -6.63
CA LYS A 791 17.89 -10.64 -5.98
C LYS A 791 16.70 -10.26 -5.09
N PHE A 792 16.93 -10.25 -3.79
CA PHE A 792 15.93 -10.10 -2.74
C PHE A 792 16.19 -8.81 -1.96
N ARG A 793 15.13 -8.05 -1.66
CA ARG A 793 15.19 -6.97 -0.65
C ARG A 793 14.00 -7.06 0.29
N LYS A 794 14.27 -7.10 1.60
CA LYS A 794 13.24 -7.15 2.64
C LYS A 794 12.35 -5.90 2.55
N GLY A 795 11.04 -6.09 2.48
CA GLY A 795 10.07 -5.00 2.50
C GLY A 795 10.05 -4.27 3.86
N LYS A 796 9.59 -3.02 3.87
CA LYS A 796 9.20 -2.35 5.13
C LYS A 796 7.97 -3.06 5.72
N GLU A 797 7.68 -2.85 7.00
CA GLU A 797 6.52 -3.50 7.64
C GLU A 797 5.21 -3.22 6.87
N GLY A 798 4.42 -4.28 6.65
CA GLY A 798 3.22 -4.22 5.80
C GLY A 798 3.47 -4.20 4.28
N GLN A 799 4.71 -4.29 3.81
CA GLN A 799 5.06 -4.37 2.39
C GLN A 799 5.64 -5.74 2.02
N SER A 800 5.25 -6.29 0.88
CA SER A 800 5.88 -7.50 0.30
C SER A 800 7.38 -7.27 0.05
N PRO A 801 8.23 -8.31 0.14
CA PRO A 801 9.62 -8.20 -0.29
C PRO A 801 9.72 -7.89 -1.78
N ILE A 802 10.77 -7.18 -2.17
CA ILE A 802 11.11 -6.99 -3.58
C ILE A 802 11.85 -8.25 -4.04
N LEU A 803 11.34 -8.87 -5.09
CA LEU A 803 11.87 -10.09 -5.69
C LEU A 803 12.15 -9.84 -7.16
N GLU A 804 13.41 -10.05 -7.56
CA GLU A 804 13.88 -9.91 -8.93
C GLU A 804 14.63 -11.19 -9.32
N HIS A 805 14.12 -11.88 -10.35
CA HIS A 805 14.78 -13.05 -10.92
C HIS A 805 15.78 -12.61 -11.98
N LEU A 806 17.05 -13.03 -11.85
CA LEU A 806 18.04 -12.74 -12.86
C LEU A 806 17.87 -13.72 -14.04
N PRO A 807 17.72 -13.23 -15.29
CA PRO A 807 17.55 -14.08 -16.46
C PRO A 807 18.87 -14.74 -16.88
N GLY A 808 18.79 -15.84 -17.62
CA GLY A 808 19.89 -16.35 -18.46
C GLY A 808 21.14 -16.90 -17.76
N THR A 809 21.19 -16.98 -16.42
CA THR A 809 22.46 -17.23 -15.70
C THR A 809 23.15 -18.54 -16.11
N ALA A 810 24.36 -18.42 -16.69
CA ALA A 810 25.25 -19.53 -16.99
C ALA A 810 25.51 -20.41 -15.74
N GLN A 811 25.76 -21.70 -15.96
CA GLN A 811 25.90 -22.71 -14.89
C GLN A 811 27.22 -22.57 -14.11
N LEU A 812 27.29 -21.57 -13.24
CA LEU A 812 28.41 -21.38 -12.32
C LEU A 812 28.55 -22.58 -11.37
N LYS A 813 29.72 -23.21 -11.39
CA LYS A 813 30.08 -24.30 -10.49
C LYS A 813 30.68 -23.73 -9.21
N ILE A 814 30.32 -24.33 -8.08
CA ILE A 814 30.89 -24.02 -6.78
C ILE A 814 31.31 -25.28 -6.04
N LEU A 815 32.30 -25.14 -5.15
CA LEU A 815 32.57 -26.12 -4.11
C LEU A 815 31.93 -25.63 -2.80
N LEU A 816 30.94 -26.35 -2.31
CA LEU A 816 30.39 -26.15 -0.98
C LEU A 816 31.25 -26.91 0.04
N VAL A 817 31.74 -26.21 1.06
CA VAL A 817 32.71 -26.75 2.03
C VAL A 817 32.14 -26.64 3.45
N ASP A 818 31.83 -27.77 4.07
CA ASP A 818 31.36 -27.82 5.46
C ASP A 818 32.55 -27.66 6.40
N SER A 819 32.44 -26.70 7.33
CA SER A 819 33.41 -26.56 8.42
C SER A 819 33.24 -27.61 9.52
N GLY A 820 32.13 -28.36 9.55
CA GLY A 820 31.76 -29.28 10.62
C GLY A 820 31.33 -28.59 11.93
N VAL A 821 31.40 -27.26 11.98
CA VAL A 821 31.10 -26.46 13.17
C VAL A 821 29.62 -26.11 13.21
N ARG A 822 28.91 -26.60 14.24
CA ARG A 822 27.52 -26.20 14.53
C ARG A 822 27.48 -24.71 14.90
N ARG A 823 26.45 -24.00 14.43
CA ARG A 823 26.29 -22.55 14.60
C ARG A 823 24.94 -22.18 15.21
N ASP A 824 24.92 -21.12 16.00
CA ASP A 824 23.68 -20.46 16.43
C ASP A 824 23.36 -19.31 15.47
N THR A 825 22.39 -19.54 14.58
CA THR A 825 21.88 -18.54 13.63
C THR A 825 21.31 -17.31 14.34
N ALA A 826 20.56 -17.49 15.43
CA ALA A 826 19.91 -16.39 16.15
C ALA A 826 20.94 -15.54 16.91
N GLY A 827 21.87 -16.20 17.60
CA GLY A 827 23.00 -15.55 18.27
C GLY A 827 23.90 -14.76 17.32
N MET A 828 24.16 -15.25 16.09
CA MET A 828 24.93 -14.47 15.10
C MET A 828 24.18 -13.22 14.63
N VAL A 829 22.87 -13.30 14.37
CA VAL A 829 22.07 -12.10 14.01
C VAL A 829 22.00 -11.11 15.17
N ALA A 830 21.75 -11.57 16.39
CA ALA A 830 21.74 -10.73 17.59
C ALA A 830 23.10 -10.06 17.85
N LYS A 831 24.21 -10.75 17.56
CA LYS A 831 25.58 -10.20 17.62
C LYS A 831 25.81 -9.07 16.63
N VAL A 832 25.22 -9.11 15.43
CA VAL A 832 25.27 -8.02 14.45
C VAL A 832 24.41 -6.84 14.90
N SER A 833 23.17 -7.06 15.33
CA SER A 833 22.31 -5.98 15.87
C SER A 833 22.96 -5.26 17.06
N LYS A 834 23.50 -6.00 18.04
CA LYS A 834 24.22 -5.41 19.17
C LYS A 834 25.48 -4.64 18.76
N ARG A 835 26.16 -5.06 17.67
CA ARG A 835 27.31 -4.32 17.11
C ARG A 835 26.86 -3.04 16.40
N LEU A 836 25.72 -3.05 15.71
CA LEU A 836 25.10 -1.88 15.09
C LEU A 836 24.67 -0.86 16.16
N GLU A 837 24.08 -1.31 17.26
CA GLU A 837 23.76 -0.47 18.42
C GLU A 837 25.02 0.16 19.05
N SER A 838 26.11 -0.62 19.16
CA SER A 838 27.37 -0.18 19.79
C SER A 838 28.22 0.75 18.91
N TYR A 839 28.20 0.55 17.59
CA TYR A 839 29.07 1.24 16.63
C TYR A 839 28.31 1.62 15.34
N PRO A 840 27.25 2.45 15.44
CA PRO A 840 26.27 2.64 14.37
C PRO A 840 26.88 3.12 13.05
N GLN A 841 27.80 4.09 13.08
CA GLN A 841 28.45 4.59 11.85
C GLN A 841 29.26 3.50 11.14
N VAL A 842 30.13 2.80 11.86
CA VAL A 842 31.02 1.77 11.29
C VAL A 842 30.21 0.60 10.73
N VAL A 843 29.21 0.11 11.47
CA VAL A 843 28.40 -1.01 11.02
C VAL A 843 27.45 -0.58 9.90
N GLN A 844 26.83 0.59 9.97
CA GLN A 844 25.95 1.06 8.88
C GLN A 844 26.74 1.17 7.56
N SER A 845 27.93 1.80 7.56
CA SER A 845 28.79 1.84 6.37
C SER A 845 29.25 0.46 5.91
N THR A 846 29.45 -0.50 6.82
CA THR A 846 29.73 -1.91 6.46
C THR A 846 28.53 -2.55 5.75
N LEU A 847 27.31 -2.34 6.26
CA LEU A 847 26.07 -2.85 5.66
C LEU A 847 25.73 -2.15 4.34
N ASP A 848 26.09 -0.87 4.19
CA ASP A 848 25.96 -0.09 2.95
C ASP A 848 26.93 -0.61 1.87
N ALA A 849 28.19 -0.91 2.24
CA ALA A 849 29.15 -1.55 1.34
C ALA A 849 28.69 -2.95 0.90
N MET A 850 28.10 -3.75 1.80
CA MET A 850 27.48 -5.03 1.44
C MET A 850 26.28 -4.89 0.49
N ASP A 851 25.48 -3.83 0.61
CA ASP A 851 24.37 -3.49 -0.32
C ASP A 851 24.94 -3.21 -1.73
N GLY A 852 26.02 -2.41 -1.81
CA GLY A 852 26.73 -2.11 -3.06
C GLY A 852 27.33 -3.35 -3.73
N ILE A 853 27.98 -4.23 -2.96
CA ILE A 853 28.53 -5.51 -3.46
C ILE A 853 27.40 -6.41 -4.00
N ALA A 854 26.27 -6.51 -3.28
CA ALA A 854 25.15 -7.35 -3.72
C ALA A 854 24.47 -6.84 -5.01
N VAL A 855 24.46 -5.52 -5.24
CA VAL A 855 24.02 -4.93 -6.51
C VAL A 855 25.04 -5.21 -7.62
N ALA A 856 26.32 -4.89 -7.42
CA ALA A 856 27.37 -5.09 -8.42
C ALA A 856 27.50 -6.58 -8.85
N ALA A 857 27.35 -7.52 -7.91
CA ALA A 857 27.35 -8.96 -8.20
C ALA A 857 26.14 -9.37 -9.05
N ALA A 858 24.96 -8.76 -8.85
CA ALA A 858 23.79 -9.03 -9.68
C ALA A 858 23.96 -8.49 -11.12
N ASP A 859 24.56 -7.32 -11.28
CA ASP A 859 24.83 -6.72 -12.59
C ASP A 859 25.86 -7.56 -13.37
N VAL A 860 26.92 -8.04 -12.71
CA VAL A 860 27.92 -8.96 -13.30
C VAL A 860 27.30 -10.32 -13.67
N LEU A 861 26.44 -10.89 -12.82
CA LEU A 861 25.74 -12.15 -13.13
C LEU A 861 24.72 -12.02 -14.25
N THR A 862 24.14 -10.83 -14.44
CA THR A 862 23.24 -10.56 -15.57
C THR A 862 24.04 -10.50 -16.87
N GLN A 863 25.16 -9.78 -16.90
CA GLN A 863 26.07 -9.73 -18.06
C GLN A 863 26.58 -11.13 -18.43
N LEU A 864 26.98 -11.94 -17.45
CA LEU A 864 27.39 -13.34 -17.67
C LEU A 864 26.26 -14.25 -18.21
N GLY A 865 24.98 -13.90 -18.01
CA GLY A 865 23.84 -14.62 -18.57
C GLY A 865 23.35 -14.09 -19.92
N GLU A 866 23.72 -12.86 -20.29
CA GLU A 866 23.45 -12.28 -21.62
C GLU A 866 24.50 -12.72 -22.65
N SER A 867 25.77 -12.92 -22.23
CA SER A 867 26.88 -13.37 -23.09
C SER A 867 26.76 -14.80 -23.66
N ASP A 868 25.75 -15.60 -23.28
CA ASP A 868 25.44 -16.88 -23.93
C ASP A 868 24.73 -16.67 -25.30
N ALA A 869 24.28 -15.45 -25.61
CA ALA A 869 23.64 -15.09 -26.88
C ALA A 869 24.62 -14.49 -27.90
N GLU A 870 25.25 -15.36 -28.69
CA GLU A 870 26.02 -15.10 -29.93
C GLU A 870 26.97 -13.88 -29.96
N VAL A 871 28.28 -14.18 -29.97
CA VAL A 871 29.42 -13.27 -30.21
C VAL A 871 29.82 -12.42 -29.01
N ASP A 872 30.43 -13.08 -28.02
CA ASP A 872 31.26 -12.43 -27.00
C ASP A 872 32.64 -13.11 -26.89
N THR A 873 33.67 -12.37 -26.49
CA THR A 873 35.05 -12.92 -26.42
C THR A 873 35.35 -13.61 -25.09
N LEU A 874 36.15 -14.68 -25.14
CA LEU A 874 36.60 -15.43 -23.95
C LEU A 874 37.30 -14.53 -22.90
N GLU A 875 37.95 -13.45 -23.35
CA GLU A 875 38.58 -12.44 -22.51
C GLU A 875 37.55 -11.63 -21.69
N GLN A 876 36.39 -11.33 -22.27
CA GLN A 876 35.28 -10.63 -21.59
C GLN A 876 34.66 -11.51 -20.49
N GLN A 877 34.42 -12.80 -20.77
CA GLN A 877 33.95 -13.74 -19.75
C GLN A 877 34.96 -13.89 -18.60
N ASN A 878 36.26 -14.03 -18.89
CA ASN A 878 37.30 -14.07 -17.85
C ASN A 878 37.35 -12.79 -17.00
N SER A 879 37.17 -11.62 -17.61
CA SER A 879 37.10 -10.31 -16.92
C SER A 879 35.88 -10.21 -15.99
N LEU A 880 34.72 -10.72 -16.40
CA LEU A 880 33.52 -10.78 -15.56
C LEU A 880 33.66 -11.78 -14.40
N HIS A 881 34.27 -12.94 -14.63
CA HIS A 881 34.61 -13.89 -13.58
C HIS A 881 35.53 -13.28 -12.51
N ALA A 882 36.61 -12.60 -12.92
CA ALA A 882 37.55 -11.97 -11.99
C ALA A 882 36.89 -10.89 -11.11
N LYS A 883 35.93 -10.11 -11.64
CA LYS A 883 35.12 -9.17 -10.84
C LYS A 883 34.27 -9.88 -9.79
N LEU A 884 33.67 -11.02 -10.13
CA LEU A 884 32.88 -11.81 -9.19
C LEU A 884 33.75 -12.42 -8.07
N GLU A 885 34.97 -12.82 -8.39
CA GLU A 885 35.99 -13.27 -7.44
C GLU A 885 36.40 -12.16 -6.46
N GLU A 886 36.64 -10.93 -6.94
CA GLU A 886 36.93 -9.76 -6.09
C GLU A 886 35.76 -9.40 -5.16
N LEU A 887 34.52 -9.45 -5.67
CA LEU A 887 33.29 -9.22 -4.90
C LEU A 887 33.06 -10.29 -3.82
N VAL A 888 33.51 -11.54 -4.04
CA VAL A 888 33.48 -12.64 -3.07
C VAL A 888 34.43 -12.35 -1.90
N ASP A 889 35.68 -11.99 -2.18
CA ASP A 889 36.68 -11.69 -1.15
C ASP A 889 36.35 -10.42 -0.36
N MET A 890 35.89 -9.36 -1.05
CA MET A 890 35.42 -8.14 -0.38
C MET A 890 34.27 -8.43 0.60
N ASN A 891 33.28 -9.25 0.22
CA ASN A 891 32.20 -9.60 1.14
C ASN A 891 32.70 -10.44 2.33
N GLN A 892 33.65 -11.38 2.12
CA GLN A 892 34.27 -12.13 3.22
C GLN A 892 35.04 -11.22 4.20
N ALA A 893 35.65 -10.14 3.71
CA ALA A 893 36.26 -9.12 4.56
C ALA A 893 35.21 -8.34 5.40
N LEU A 894 34.11 -7.90 4.79
CA LEU A 894 33.02 -7.21 5.52
C LEU A 894 32.31 -8.12 6.53
N LEU A 895 32.12 -9.41 6.22
CA LEU A 895 31.58 -10.40 7.16
C LEU A 895 32.54 -10.67 8.34
N ASN A 896 33.85 -10.53 8.13
CA ASN A 896 34.83 -10.48 9.22
C ASN A 896 34.72 -9.19 10.06
N VAL A 897 34.48 -8.02 9.45
CA VAL A 897 34.22 -6.75 10.16
C VAL A 897 32.93 -6.79 10.99
N LEU A 898 31.87 -7.44 10.51
CA LEU A 898 30.67 -7.75 11.31
C LEU A 898 30.95 -8.77 12.43
N GLY A 899 32.07 -9.50 12.37
CA GLY A 899 32.48 -10.48 13.36
C GLY A 899 31.68 -11.78 13.31
N VAL A 900 31.17 -12.15 12.13
CA VAL A 900 30.37 -13.38 11.93
C VAL A 900 31.15 -14.53 11.28
N SER A 901 32.45 -14.37 10.99
CA SER A 901 33.30 -15.51 10.64
C SER A 901 33.62 -16.42 11.84
N HIS A 902 34.33 -17.50 11.59
CA HIS A 902 34.80 -18.48 12.57
C HIS A 902 36.18 -19.01 12.13
N PRO A 903 37.13 -19.33 13.04
CA PRO A 903 38.47 -19.79 12.64
C PRO A 903 38.49 -20.96 11.66
N ALA A 904 37.49 -21.85 11.69
CA ALA A 904 37.34 -22.93 10.70
C ALA A 904 36.97 -22.40 9.29
N LEU A 905 36.10 -21.39 9.18
CA LEU A 905 35.74 -20.72 7.92
C LEU A 905 36.95 -19.93 7.39
N ASP A 906 37.66 -19.22 8.27
CA ASP A 906 38.89 -18.52 7.89
C ASP A 906 40.00 -19.50 7.46
N GLN A 907 40.07 -20.69 8.09
CA GLN A 907 40.96 -21.77 7.68
C GLN A 907 40.59 -22.35 6.31
N ILE A 908 39.30 -22.46 5.95
CA ILE A 908 38.87 -22.80 4.59
C ILE A 908 39.33 -21.73 3.61
N CYS A 909 38.98 -20.46 3.84
CA CYS A 909 39.35 -19.35 2.94
C CYS A 909 40.88 -19.24 2.74
N ARG A 910 41.66 -19.30 3.82
CA ARG A 910 43.15 -19.33 3.78
C ARG A 910 43.74 -20.59 3.14
N THR A 911 42.98 -21.68 3.02
CA THR A 911 43.42 -22.89 2.29
C THR A 911 43.16 -22.72 0.81
N VAL A 912 41.98 -22.22 0.45
CA VAL A 912 41.55 -22.03 -0.94
C VAL A 912 42.37 -20.93 -1.63
N SER A 913 42.58 -19.79 -0.96
CA SER A 913 43.40 -18.66 -1.44
C SER A 913 44.82 -19.07 -1.85
N LYS A 914 45.43 -20.09 -1.23
CA LYS A 914 46.76 -20.60 -1.60
C LYS A 914 46.86 -21.18 -3.01
N PHE A 915 45.72 -21.53 -3.62
CA PHE A 915 45.67 -22.05 -5.00
C PHE A 915 45.32 -20.95 -6.03
N GLY A 916 45.09 -19.71 -5.58
CA GLY A 916 44.55 -18.63 -6.40
C GLY A 916 43.08 -18.85 -6.73
N LEU A 917 42.27 -19.16 -5.69
CA LEU A 917 40.83 -19.36 -5.77
C LEU A 917 40.14 -18.58 -4.64
N HIS A 918 38.89 -18.18 -4.86
CA HIS A 918 38.18 -17.19 -4.03
C HIS A 918 37.00 -17.83 -3.29
N ALA A 919 36.84 -17.50 -2.01
CA ALA A 919 35.93 -18.22 -1.12
C ALA A 919 35.42 -17.38 0.06
N LYS A 920 34.16 -17.63 0.43
CA LYS A 920 33.48 -16.92 1.52
C LYS A 920 32.50 -17.80 2.29
N LEU A 921 32.18 -17.41 3.52
CA LEU A 921 31.10 -18.03 4.29
C LEU A 921 29.73 -17.80 3.64
N THR A 922 28.73 -18.61 3.99
CA THR A 922 27.34 -18.41 3.52
C THR A 922 26.28 -18.65 4.60
N GLY A 923 25.23 -17.84 4.55
CA GLY A 923 24.26 -17.68 5.63
C GLY A 923 24.87 -17.03 6.87
N ALA A 924 24.40 -17.42 8.06
CA ALA A 924 24.64 -16.70 9.31
C ALA A 924 26.10 -16.62 9.78
N GLY A 925 27.01 -17.46 9.26
CA GLY A 925 28.38 -17.56 9.76
C GLY A 925 28.47 -18.23 11.14
N GLY A 926 29.59 -18.04 11.85
CA GLY A 926 29.89 -18.71 13.12
C GLY A 926 30.16 -20.22 12.98
N GLY A 927 30.19 -20.75 11.76
CA GLY A 927 30.24 -22.17 11.44
C GLY A 927 29.37 -22.49 10.21
N GLY A 928 29.12 -23.78 9.95
CA GLY A 928 28.43 -24.25 8.76
C GLY A 928 29.27 -24.12 7.49
N TYR A 929 28.62 -23.77 6.37
CA TYR A 929 29.26 -23.74 5.05
C TYR A 929 30.05 -22.46 4.71
N ALA A 930 31.13 -22.67 3.96
CA ALA A 930 31.65 -21.72 2.98
C ALA A 930 31.38 -22.22 1.54
N PHE A 931 31.38 -21.32 0.56
CA PHE A 931 31.47 -21.69 -0.86
C PHE A 931 32.76 -21.16 -1.48
N VAL A 932 33.27 -21.90 -2.46
CA VAL A 932 34.38 -21.53 -3.35
C VAL A 932 33.80 -21.36 -4.74
N LEU A 933 34.11 -20.26 -5.43
CA LEU A 933 33.80 -20.14 -6.86
C LEU A 933 34.77 -21.02 -7.66
N LEU A 934 34.27 -21.83 -8.59
CA LEU A 934 35.11 -22.68 -9.43
C LEU A 934 35.28 -22.04 -10.83
N PRO A 935 36.51 -22.01 -11.39
CA PRO A 935 36.76 -21.44 -12.70
C PRO A 935 36.16 -22.32 -13.80
N ALA A 936 35.57 -21.68 -14.83
CA ALA A 936 34.97 -22.39 -15.97
C ALA A 936 36.01 -23.13 -16.84
N CYS A 937 37.28 -22.73 -16.82
CA CYS A 937 38.32 -23.28 -17.69
C CYS A 937 38.93 -24.57 -17.14
N SER A 938 38.90 -25.65 -17.93
CA SER A 938 39.43 -26.98 -17.61
C SER A 938 40.90 -26.99 -17.17
N SER A 939 41.69 -26.00 -17.59
CA SER A 939 43.12 -25.87 -17.25
C SER A 939 43.40 -25.79 -15.74
N GLN A 940 42.42 -25.37 -14.93
CA GLN A 940 42.58 -25.22 -13.49
C GLN A 940 42.07 -26.41 -12.66
N GLN A 941 41.46 -27.44 -13.27
CA GLN A 941 40.87 -28.57 -12.53
C GLN A 941 41.88 -29.32 -11.65
N ALA A 942 43.14 -29.42 -12.06
CA ALA A 942 44.21 -30.01 -11.25
C ALA A 942 44.45 -29.24 -9.93
N LYS A 943 44.37 -27.90 -9.94
CA LYS A 943 44.44 -27.08 -8.72
C LYS A 943 43.23 -27.31 -7.84
N VAL A 944 42.02 -27.33 -8.43
CA VAL A 944 40.76 -27.57 -7.71
C VAL A 944 40.79 -28.92 -6.99
N GLN A 945 41.34 -29.96 -7.62
CA GLN A 945 41.46 -31.29 -7.01
C GLN A 945 42.48 -31.31 -5.85
N GLN A 946 43.66 -30.70 -6.02
CA GLN A 946 44.64 -30.58 -4.92
C GLN A 946 44.09 -29.75 -3.74
N MET A 947 43.29 -28.73 -4.03
CA MET A 947 42.60 -27.90 -3.04
C MET A 947 41.54 -28.70 -2.28
N LYS A 948 40.68 -29.47 -2.97
CA LYS A 948 39.72 -30.41 -2.36
C LYS A 948 40.40 -31.39 -1.42
N GLU A 949 41.49 -32.03 -1.86
CA GLU A 949 42.26 -32.95 -1.02
C GLU A 949 42.85 -32.26 0.22
N GLN A 950 43.36 -31.03 0.09
CA GLN A 950 43.92 -30.32 1.25
C GLN A 950 42.83 -29.87 2.24
N LEU A 951 41.60 -29.62 1.81
CA LEU A 951 40.44 -29.39 2.69
C LEU A 951 39.99 -30.68 3.37
N GLN A 952 39.88 -31.79 2.63
CA GLN A 952 39.51 -33.11 3.17
C GLN A 952 40.54 -33.61 4.21
N ARG A 953 41.84 -33.46 3.94
CA ARG A 953 42.92 -33.76 4.91
C ARG A 953 42.89 -32.89 6.17
N LYS A 954 42.10 -31.80 6.18
CA LYS A 954 41.84 -30.94 7.35
C LYS A 954 40.50 -31.24 8.05
N GLY A 955 39.78 -32.28 7.61
CA GLY A 955 38.50 -32.71 8.18
C GLY A 955 37.26 -32.00 7.61
N PHE A 956 37.40 -31.20 6.53
CA PHE A 956 36.27 -30.51 5.91
C PHE A 956 35.59 -31.35 4.82
N VAL A 957 34.26 -31.39 4.83
CA VAL A 957 33.47 -32.09 3.81
C VAL A 957 33.28 -31.18 2.60
N CYS A 958 33.61 -31.67 1.41
CA CYS A 958 33.62 -30.87 0.17
C CYS A 958 32.66 -31.48 -0.86
N THR A 959 31.64 -30.72 -1.26
CA THR A 959 30.60 -31.13 -2.22
C THR A 959 30.57 -30.17 -3.40
N GLU A 960 30.85 -30.64 -4.61
CA GLU A 960 30.72 -29.84 -5.83
C GLU A 960 29.25 -29.77 -6.26
N THR A 961 28.78 -28.59 -6.64
CA THR A 961 27.40 -28.37 -7.09
C THR A 961 27.28 -27.14 -8.00
N GLU A 962 26.15 -27.03 -8.66
CA GLU A 962 25.85 -25.98 -9.64
C GLU A 962 24.82 -24.99 -9.07
N LEU A 963 25.02 -23.71 -9.38
CA LEU A 963 24.11 -22.62 -9.00
C LEU A 963 22.91 -22.53 -9.95
N GLY A 964 21.82 -21.92 -9.48
CA GLY A 964 20.66 -21.58 -10.30
C GLY A 964 19.72 -22.74 -10.61
N SER A 965 19.76 -23.83 -9.83
CA SER A 965 18.93 -25.03 -10.06
C SER A 965 17.43 -24.73 -10.09
N GLY A 966 16.64 -25.60 -10.74
CA GLY A 966 15.18 -25.48 -10.75
C GLY A 966 14.57 -25.54 -9.34
N GLY A 967 13.58 -24.68 -9.07
CA GLY A 967 12.88 -24.56 -7.78
C GLY A 967 12.04 -25.79 -7.40
N VAL A 968 10.91 -25.57 -6.71
CA VAL A 968 10.01 -26.68 -6.36
C VAL A 968 9.44 -27.35 -7.61
N THR A 969 9.59 -28.67 -7.66
CA THR A 969 9.08 -29.55 -8.71
C THR A 969 8.15 -30.60 -8.12
N VAL A 970 7.25 -31.13 -8.93
CA VAL A 970 6.42 -32.30 -8.61
C VAL A 970 6.53 -33.32 -9.74
N SER A 971 6.62 -34.59 -9.39
CA SER A 971 6.53 -35.72 -10.31
C SER A 971 5.44 -36.67 -9.84
N ASN A 972 4.42 -36.87 -10.67
CA ASN A 972 3.42 -37.89 -10.42
C ASN A 972 4.08 -39.28 -10.49
N ILE A 973 3.82 -40.14 -9.49
CA ILE A 973 4.34 -41.50 -9.51
C ILE A 973 3.42 -42.33 -10.40
N THR A 974 3.82 -42.51 -11.66
CA THR A 974 3.17 -43.47 -12.56
C THR A 974 3.35 -44.88 -12.01
N GLN A 975 2.23 -45.49 -11.59
CA GLN A 975 2.09 -46.93 -11.36
C GLN A 975 1.35 -47.56 -12.53
#